data_AF-A0AB39HB89-F1
#
_entry.id   AF-A0AB39HB89-F1
#
_cell.length_a   1.000
_cell.length_b   1.000
_cell.length_c   1.000
_cell.angle_alpha   90.00
_cell.angle_beta   90.00
_cell.angle_gamma   90.00
#
_symmetry.space_group_name_H-M   'P 1'
#
loop_
_entity.id
_entity.type
_entity.pdbx_description
1 polymer ?
#
loop_
_entity_poly.entity_id
_entity_poly.type
_entity_poly.pdbx_seq_one_letter_code
_entity_poly.pdbx_strand_id
1 'polypeptide(L)'
;MTDKKTTPKAKKKQAPTKRGKEKSSSASTNKKPVKPTGNKPSRWRVLWGFCWKASLALSAVLVVWGVYLNAVVKERFEGHLFSLPTVVYARILDLSPGEGQTIEQIRDELDILNYRKVSSPKFAGEYSMSAHKIELIRRPFAFPDGESPDRHVMLYFDQQGLQRIHSLDSSGDLGFLRLDPKMLGMLEKNSDEQRLFLRRDQFPEMMIDALLTTEDRDFYQHDGVEPLSIARALLANIRAGRTVQGGSTLTQQLAKNLFLSRDRTLWRKLQEAYIALILDHKYSKDRILQAYLNEVYLGQSGSQAIHGFGLAARYYFGQPIQELRIDQLAMLVGLVKGPSYYNPVRYPERAKKRRDLVLRLMMNENLLSSKQYNTLASRPLGLQAKPHVASRQPAYFQQVSREIKRTLGDQFKAEEGLRVFTSLDPISQDRLEQAVQYEIPQLEKRTGHDLQVAAVAVARQSGEIRAMIGGKHTQYDGYNRAISASRQIGSLAKPAVYLTALSEPEKYDLATTLQDTPLTLESDDGQRWQPQNYDRKFRGEVPLYQGLAKSLNVPTVRLGMELGIDNVSETMEKIGIDGNEIRPVPSMFLGSFSLSPFSVAQMFQTITNSGRKAPLTALRYVMDVKGNVLYRSLPRASQVVPEQAAWLTTYAMKMGVLQGTGRHLQQSFSWAALAGKTGTSNDTRDSWFVGVDGREVTTLWVGRDNNKPTQLTGASGALRVYEQYLLRRQPEMLQLPWPQNIKTMGFDHNDQGGLSLNCQRQPDIKLPVWDRGNQWQQRCEKSKTWFQRVFDW
;
A
#
# COMPACT_ATOMS: atom_id res chain seq x y z
N MET A 1 28.11 -29.34 50.93
CA MET A 1 29.28 -28.45 51.07
C MET A 1 28.75 -27.03 51.21
N THR A 2 28.66 -26.44 52.41
CA THR A 2 29.74 -25.87 53.29
C THR A 2 30.18 -24.47 52.81
N ASP A 3 30.24 -23.42 53.63
CA ASP A 3 30.05 -23.36 55.09
C ASP A 3 29.65 -21.97 55.68
N LYS A 4 29.49 -21.89 57.01
CA LYS A 4 29.08 -20.74 57.84
C LYS A 4 30.25 -19.91 58.40
N LYS A 5 30.01 -18.61 58.73
CA LYS A 5 30.54 -17.75 59.85
C LYS A 5 30.25 -16.25 59.54
N THR A 6 29.65 -15.36 60.34
CA THR A 6 28.98 -15.38 61.68
C THR A 6 29.78 -14.87 62.92
N THR A 7 29.75 -13.55 63.17
CA THR A 7 29.98 -12.84 64.48
C THR A 7 31.41 -12.86 65.10
N PRO A 8 31.80 -12.12 66.19
CA PRO A 8 30.97 -11.37 67.19
C PRO A 8 31.49 -10.01 67.78
N LYS A 9 30.59 -9.30 68.50
CA LYS A 9 30.72 -8.54 69.81
C LYS A 9 31.89 -7.53 70.06
N ALA A 10 31.92 -6.68 71.11
CA ALA A 10 30.95 -5.85 71.88
C ALA A 10 31.64 -5.12 73.06
N LYS A 11 30.97 -4.14 73.70
CA LYS A 11 31.28 -3.42 75.00
C LYS A 11 32.31 -2.27 74.95
N LYS A 12 32.50 -1.40 75.98
CA LYS A 12 31.67 -0.65 76.99
C LYS A 12 32.64 0.06 78.00
N LYS A 13 32.17 1.06 78.78
CA LYS A 13 32.84 1.83 79.89
C LYS A 13 33.66 3.07 79.46
N GLN A 14 33.93 4.10 80.29
CA GLN A 14 33.19 4.78 81.39
C GLN A 14 33.85 6.17 81.67
N ALA A 15 33.19 7.10 82.39
CA ALA A 15 33.73 8.42 82.79
C ALA A 15 34.67 8.36 84.02
N PRO A 16 35.32 9.49 84.46
CA PRO A 16 34.74 10.22 85.61
C PRO A 16 35.13 11.72 85.84
N THR A 17 34.16 12.55 86.30
CA THR A 17 34.32 13.68 87.28
C THR A 17 35.20 14.91 86.87
N LYS A 18 35.33 16.09 87.54
CA LYS A 18 34.86 16.84 88.76
C LYS A 18 35.28 18.34 88.54
N ARG A 19 34.95 19.44 89.27
CA ARG A 19 34.06 19.86 90.40
C ARG A 19 34.05 21.43 90.45
N GLY A 20 33.03 22.09 91.01
CA GLY A 20 33.04 23.56 91.35
C GLY A 20 31.90 24.36 90.68
N LYS A 21 30.90 25.01 91.32
CA LYS A 21 30.53 25.36 92.72
C LYS A 21 30.90 26.79 93.18
N GLU A 22 29.95 27.72 93.08
CA GLU A 22 29.80 28.83 94.05
C GLU A 22 28.32 29.24 94.22
N LYS A 23 28.01 30.23 95.07
CA LYS A 23 26.65 30.61 95.54
C LYS A 23 26.38 32.11 95.39
N SER A 24 25.12 32.49 95.18
CA SER A 24 24.49 33.66 95.82
C SER A 24 22.97 33.42 95.99
N SER A 25 22.26 34.30 96.70
CA SER A 25 20.92 33.98 97.24
C SER A 25 20.01 35.18 97.51
N SER A 26 18.79 35.17 96.94
CA SER A 26 17.58 35.93 97.35
C SER A 26 16.47 35.69 96.31
N ALA A 27 15.17 35.87 96.57
CA ALA A 27 14.37 35.74 97.80
C ALA A 27 12.91 35.41 97.39
N SER A 28 12.08 34.89 98.30
CA SER A 28 10.72 34.43 97.96
C SER A 28 9.72 35.56 97.69
N THR A 29 8.67 35.31 96.89
CA THR A 29 7.33 35.88 97.11
C THR A 29 6.22 34.90 96.73
N ASN A 30 5.19 34.81 97.57
CA ASN A 30 4.06 33.88 97.42
C ASN A 30 3.01 34.37 96.41
N LYS A 31 2.43 33.46 95.62
CA LYS A 31 1.07 33.61 95.04
C LYS A 31 0.26 32.33 95.22
N LYS A 32 -1.03 32.49 95.53
CA LYS A 32 -1.94 31.41 95.98
C LYS A 32 -2.40 30.50 94.82
N PRO A 33 -2.70 29.21 95.08
CA PRO A 33 -3.29 28.32 94.08
C PRO A 33 -4.77 28.66 93.82
N VAL A 34 -5.21 28.48 92.57
CA VAL A 34 -6.62 28.60 92.15
C VAL A 34 -7.12 27.23 91.71
N LYS A 35 -8.34 26.84 92.15
CA LYS A 35 -8.95 25.55 91.77
C LYS A 35 -9.30 25.52 90.27
N PRO A 36 -9.05 24.41 89.54
CA PRO A 36 -9.44 24.30 88.15
C PRO A 36 -10.97 24.09 88.03
N THR A 37 -11.69 25.10 87.53
CA THR A 37 -13.08 24.92 87.09
C THR A 37 -13.08 24.19 85.75
N GLY A 38 -13.71 23.00 85.72
CA GLY A 38 -13.77 22.13 84.55
C GLY A 38 -14.61 22.73 83.42
N ASN A 39 -13.99 23.56 82.59
CA ASN A 39 -14.63 24.18 81.44
C ASN A 39 -14.98 23.11 80.40
N LYS A 40 -16.26 22.72 80.31
CA LYS A 40 -16.75 21.78 79.29
C LYS A 40 -16.32 22.29 77.91
N PRO A 41 -15.69 21.47 77.05
CA PRO A 41 -15.19 21.94 75.76
C PRO A 41 -16.37 22.47 74.95
N SER A 42 -16.28 23.74 74.54
CA SER A 42 -17.30 24.37 73.68
C SER A 42 -17.60 23.45 72.50
N ARG A 43 -18.90 23.24 72.21
CA ARG A 43 -19.38 22.46 71.06
C ARG A 43 -18.66 22.83 69.76
N TRP A 44 -18.28 24.10 69.62
CA TRP A 44 -17.54 24.65 68.49
C TRP A 44 -16.12 24.05 68.33
N ARG A 45 -15.39 23.80 69.43
CA ARG A 45 -14.08 23.10 69.37
C ARG A 45 -14.22 21.63 69.02
N VAL A 46 -15.29 20.98 69.46
CA VAL A 46 -15.59 19.57 69.11
C VAL A 46 -15.98 19.45 67.64
N LEU A 47 -16.83 20.36 67.14
CA LEU A 47 -17.18 20.48 65.72
C LEU A 47 -15.94 20.76 64.87
N TRP A 48 -15.10 21.74 65.23
CA TRP A 48 -13.87 22.03 64.48
C TRP A 48 -12.91 20.84 64.46
N GLY A 49 -12.72 20.15 65.60
CA GLY A 49 -11.93 18.92 65.67
C GLY A 49 -12.49 17.76 64.84
N PHE A 50 -13.82 17.67 64.70
CA PHE A 50 -14.48 16.72 63.80
C PHE A 50 -14.28 17.11 62.33
N CYS A 51 -14.54 18.37 61.95
CA CYS A 51 -14.34 18.88 60.60
C CYS A 51 -12.88 18.76 60.13
N TRP A 52 -11.91 18.98 61.02
CA TRP A 52 -10.48 18.77 60.72
C TRP A 52 -10.15 17.29 60.45
N LYS A 53 -10.66 16.37 61.28
CA LYS A 53 -10.49 14.92 61.06
C LYS A 53 -11.19 14.45 59.79
N ALA A 54 -12.39 14.96 59.50
CA ALA A 54 -13.13 14.66 58.28
C ALA A 54 -12.42 15.22 57.03
N SER A 55 -11.83 16.41 57.12
CA SER A 55 -11.02 17.00 56.05
C SER A 55 -9.74 16.19 55.78
N LEU A 56 -9.04 15.74 56.83
CA LEU A 56 -7.89 14.84 56.71
C LEU A 56 -8.27 13.49 56.10
N ALA A 57 -9.39 12.89 56.53
CA ALA A 57 -9.89 11.64 55.97
C ALA A 57 -10.29 11.79 54.48
N LEU A 58 -10.98 12.88 54.13
CA LEU A 58 -11.33 13.20 52.75
C LEU A 58 -10.07 13.45 51.90
N SER A 59 -9.07 14.15 52.44
CA SER A 59 -7.78 14.37 51.78
C SER A 59 -7.04 13.05 51.51
N ALA A 60 -7.01 12.14 52.50
CA ALA A 60 -6.42 10.80 52.32
C ALA A 60 -7.16 9.98 51.25
N VAL A 61 -8.50 10.01 51.23
CA VAL A 61 -9.33 9.36 50.19
C VAL A 61 -9.05 9.96 48.81
N LEU A 62 -8.98 11.29 48.69
CA LEU A 62 -8.63 11.98 47.44
C LEU A 62 -7.22 11.61 46.96
N VAL A 63 -6.22 11.53 47.85
CA VAL A 63 -4.85 11.12 47.50
C VAL A 63 -4.81 9.66 47.02
N VAL A 64 -5.47 8.73 47.71
CA VAL A 64 -5.55 7.32 47.28
C VAL A 64 -6.25 7.21 45.92
N TRP A 65 -7.32 7.99 45.71
CA TRP A 65 -8.03 8.04 44.42
C TRP A 65 -7.17 8.67 43.31
N GLY A 66 -6.38 9.70 43.62
CA GLY A 66 -5.41 10.31 42.71
C GLY A 66 -4.28 9.36 42.32
N VAL A 67 -3.80 8.53 43.25
CA VAL A 67 -2.83 7.46 42.95
C VAL A 67 -3.43 6.41 42.01
N TYR A 68 -4.68 5.98 42.24
CA TYR A 68 -5.41 5.09 41.33
C TYR A 68 -5.60 5.72 39.94
N LEU A 69 -6.08 6.96 39.86
CA LEU A 69 -6.25 7.68 38.59
C LEU A 69 -4.93 7.89 37.86
N ASN A 70 -3.84 8.17 38.57
CA ASN A 70 -2.49 8.26 37.99
C ASN A 70 -1.98 6.91 37.47
N ALA A 71 -2.33 5.78 38.10
CA ALA A 71 -2.02 4.46 37.57
C ALA A 71 -2.75 4.20 36.23
N VAL A 72 -4.06 4.48 36.17
CA VAL A 72 -4.87 4.36 34.94
C VAL A 72 -4.37 5.30 33.83
N VAL A 73 -4.05 6.56 34.18
CA VAL A 73 -3.45 7.53 33.26
C VAL A 73 -2.09 7.04 32.76
N LYS A 74 -1.23 6.52 33.65
CA LYS A 74 0.08 5.96 33.29
C LYS A 74 -0.05 4.83 32.28
N GLU A 75 -0.86 3.83 32.59
CA GLU A 75 -1.11 2.65 31.76
C GLU A 75 -1.54 3.05 30.34
N ARG A 76 -2.46 4.02 30.22
CA ARG A 76 -2.95 4.46 28.91
C ARG A 76 -1.96 5.37 28.16
N PHE A 77 -1.28 6.32 28.79
CA PHE A 77 -0.44 7.30 28.08
C PHE A 77 0.99 6.83 27.78
N GLU A 78 1.53 5.90 28.57
CA GLU A 78 2.85 5.28 28.34
C GLU A 78 2.75 3.95 27.58
N GLY A 79 1.59 3.28 27.64
CA GLY A 79 1.27 2.11 26.82
C GLY A 79 0.56 2.47 25.50
N HIS A 80 -0.38 1.61 25.08
CA HIS A 80 -1.16 1.78 23.85
C HIS A 80 -2.27 2.84 24.03
N LEU A 81 -1.88 4.11 23.93
CA LEU A 81 -2.79 5.28 24.00
C LEU A 81 -3.98 5.15 23.02
N PHE A 82 -3.67 4.68 21.82
CA PHE A 82 -4.62 4.40 20.74
C PHE A 82 -4.38 2.99 20.19
N SER A 83 -5.46 2.35 19.75
CA SER A 83 -5.38 1.36 18.67
C SER A 83 -5.12 2.13 17.37
N LEU A 84 -4.02 1.83 16.67
CA LEU A 84 -3.61 2.53 15.46
C LEU A 84 -3.61 1.56 14.26
N PRO A 85 -4.46 1.78 13.24
CA PRO A 85 -4.47 0.91 12.08
C PRO A 85 -3.19 1.01 11.26
N THR A 86 -2.78 -0.11 10.67
CA THR A 86 -1.71 -0.23 9.68
C THR A 86 -2.07 0.60 8.43
N VAL A 87 -1.32 1.67 8.19
CA VAL A 87 -1.51 2.57 7.05
C VAL A 87 -0.76 2.03 5.83
N VAL A 88 -1.48 1.83 4.73
CA VAL A 88 -0.93 1.26 3.49
C VAL A 88 -0.75 2.36 2.44
N TYR A 89 0.46 2.46 1.90
CA TYR A 89 0.85 3.36 0.82
C TYR A 89 1.19 2.58 -0.46
N ALA A 90 0.98 3.20 -1.61
CA ALA A 90 1.39 2.71 -2.93
C ALA A 90 2.93 2.71 -3.09
N ARG A 91 3.41 2.39 -4.29
CA ARG A 91 4.82 2.58 -4.64
C ARG A 91 5.26 4.03 -4.40
N ILE A 92 6.48 4.17 -3.90
CA ILE A 92 7.25 5.41 -4.04
C ILE A 92 7.71 5.49 -5.51
N LEU A 93 7.52 6.65 -6.15
CA LEU A 93 8.13 6.98 -7.43
C LEU A 93 9.38 7.82 -7.18
N ASP A 94 10.51 7.31 -7.65
CA ASP A 94 11.72 8.10 -7.87
C ASP A 94 11.77 8.46 -9.37
N LEU A 95 12.12 9.70 -9.68
CA LEU A 95 12.27 10.24 -11.03
C LEU A 95 13.71 10.70 -11.21
N SER A 96 14.38 10.28 -12.29
CA SER A 96 15.77 10.69 -12.59
C SER A 96 15.88 11.30 -14.01
N PRO A 97 16.82 12.22 -14.25
CA PRO A 97 17.17 12.66 -15.59
C PRO A 97 17.61 11.48 -16.48
N GLY A 98 17.14 11.46 -17.73
CA GLY A 98 17.38 10.38 -18.69
C GLY A 98 16.39 9.20 -18.60
N GLU A 99 15.41 9.24 -17.68
CA GLU A 99 14.33 8.26 -17.66
C GLU A 99 13.22 8.61 -18.67
N GLY A 100 12.66 7.57 -19.30
CA GLY A 100 11.78 7.69 -20.47
C GLY A 100 10.31 8.04 -20.20
N GLN A 101 9.94 8.56 -19.02
CA GLN A 101 8.53 8.90 -18.76
C GLN A 101 8.14 10.21 -19.45
N THR A 102 6.96 10.22 -20.08
CA THR A 102 6.44 11.41 -20.76
C THR A 102 5.82 12.40 -19.79
N ILE A 103 5.69 13.66 -20.22
CA ILE A 103 5.05 14.73 -19.42
C ILE A 103 3.58 14.41 -19.09
N GLU A 104 2.87 13.66 -19.95
CA GLU A 104 1.52 13.15 -19.69
C GLU A 104 1.49 12.05 -18.63
N GLN A 105 2.48 11.16 -18.59
CA GLN A 105 2.58 10.12 -17.57
C GLN A 105 2.86 10.73 -16.19
N ILE A 106 3.70 11.76 -16.12
CA ILE A 106 3.94 12.51 -14.87
C ILE A 106 2.71 13.33 -14.47
N ARG A 107 1.99 13.94 -15.41
CA ARG A 107 0.68 14.56 -15.14
C ARG A 107 -0.31 13.55 -14.55
N ASP A 108 -0.44 12.39 -15.15
CA ASP A 108 -1.37 11.35 -14.69
C ASP A 108 -1.03 10.86 -13.28
N GLU A 109 0.26 10.73 -12.93
CA GLU A 109 0.71 10.41 -11.57
C GLU A 109 0.33 11.52 -10.59
N LEU A 110 0.60 12.79 -10.93
CA LEU A 110 0.26 13.95 -10.11
C LEU A 110 -1.25 14.06 -9.87
N ASP A 111 -2.07 13.89 -10.91
CA ASP A 111 -3.52 13.88 -10.81
C ASP A 111 -4.02 12.71 -9.95
N ILE A 112 -3.44 11.51 -10.09
CA ILE A 112 -3.72 10.36 -9.21
C ILE A 112 -3.28 10.60 -7.76
N LEU A 113 -2.24 11.39 -7.52
CA LEU A 113 -1.79 11.82 -6.20
C LEU A 113 -2.60 13.03 -5.66
N ASN A 114 -3.67 13.45 -6.32
CA ASN A 114 -4.49 14.63 -5.96
C ASN A 114 -3.66 15.94 -5.90
N TYR A 115 -2.60 16.09 -6.70
CA TYR A 115 -1.96 17.40 -6.89
C TYR A 115 -2.89 18.34 -7.67
N ARG A 116 -2.86 19.63 -7.35
CA ARG A 116 -3.73 20.65 -7.96
C ARG A 116 -3.01 21.36 -9.09
N LYS A 117 -3.57 21.28 -10.31
CA LYS A 117 -3.09 22.10 -11.43
C LYS A 117 -3.51 23.56 -11.24
N VAL A 118 -2.54 24.47 -11.27
CA VAL A 118 -2.68 25.92 -11.09
C VAL A 118 -1.83 26.68 -12.11
N SER A 119 -2.01 28.00 -12.22
CA SER A 119 -1.21 28.87 -13.11
C SER A 119 0.13 29.29 -12.53
N SER A 120 0.27 29.29 -11.19
CA SER A 120 1.48 29.59 -10.44
C SER A 120 1.39 28.83 -9.11
N PRO A 121 2.18 27.77 -8.90
CA PRO A 121 2.23 27.00 -7.66
C PRO A 121 2.72 27.89 -6.52
N LYS A 122 2.06 27.81 -5.35
CA LYS A 122 2.47 28.56 -4.15
C LYS A 122 2.41 27.76 -2.86
N PHE A 123 1.80 26.57 -2.89
CA PHE A 123 1.67 25.69 -1.75
C PHE A 123 2.03 24.25 -2.14
N ALA A 124 2.40 23.44 -1.15
CA ALA A 124 2.57 22.00 -1.33
C ALA A 124 1.34 21.35 -1.99
N GLY A 125 1.58 20.35 -2.84
CA GLY A 125 0.50 19.67 -3.56
C GLY A 125 -0.03 20.45 -4.76
N GLU A 126 0.74 21.40 -5.32
CA GLU A 126 0.38 22.21 -6.49
C GLU A 126 1.38 22.04 -7.63
N TYR A 127 0.90 22.13 -8.87
CA TYR A 127 1.74 22.09 -10.06
C TYR A 127 1.23 23.02 -11.17
N SER A 128 2.15 23.53 -12.01
CA SER A 128 1.84 24.15 -13.30
C SER A 128 2.48 23.32 -14.41
N MET A 129 1.99 23.44 -15.65
CA MET A 129 2.41 22.58 -16.76
C MET A 129 2.30 23.32 -18.09
N SER A 130 3.38 23.25 -18.87
CA SER A 130 3.49 23.69 -20.26
C SER A 130 3.65 22.47 -21.19
N ALA A 131 3.98 22.68 -22.48
CA ALA A 131 4.23 21.59 -23.42
C ALA A 131 5.49 20.75 -23.09
N HIS A 132 6.48 21.34 -22.41
CA HIS A 132 7.81 20.73 -22.19
C HIS A 132 8.33 20.85 -20.75
N LYS A 133 7.51 21.37 -19.83
CA LYS A 133 7.91 21.58 -18.43
C LYS A 133 6.75 21.42 -17.46
N ILE A 134 7.03 20.84 -16.29
CA ILE A 134 6.15 20.86 -15.12
C ILE A 134 6.86 21.60 -13.99
N GLU A 135 6.21 22.61 -13.43
CA GLU A 135 6.61 23.24 -12.17
C GLU A 135 5.83 22.57 -11.04
N LEU A 136 6.48 22.18 -9.95
CA LEU A 136 5.89 21.33 -8.91
C LEU A 136 6.36 21.77 -7.53
N ILE A 137 5.45 21.85 -6.55
CA ILE A 137 5.80 21.93 -5.13
C ILE A 137 5.48 20.58 -4.48
N ARG A 138 6.46 19.68 -4.52
CA ARG A 138 6.39 18.31 -4.00
C ARG A 138 6.22 18.37 -2.48
N ARG A 139 5.20 17.71 -1.94
CA ARG A 139 4.81 17.74 -0.51
C ARG A 139 5.91 17.33 0.47
N PRO A 140 5.85 17.77 1.74
CA PRO A 140 6.65 17.16 2.80
C PRO A 140 6.17 15.72 3.07
N PHE A 141 7.10 14.78 3.26
CA PHE A 141 6.77 13.38 3.54
C PHE A 141 7.89 12.63 4.28
N ALA A 142 7.48 11.79 5.26
CA ALA A 142 8.35 10.89 6.02
C ALA A 142 8.65 9.60 5.24
N PHE A 143 9.72 9.59 4.43
CA PHE A 143 10.14 8.42 3.66
C PHE A 143 10.89 7.37 4.52
N PRO A 144 11.07 6.12 4.03
CA PRO A 144 11.75 5.07 4.79
C PRO A 144 13.23 5.34 5.14
N ASP A 145 13.85 6.28 4.45
CA ASP A 145 15.23 6.74 4.64
C ASP A 145 15.34 8.12 5.33
N GLY A 146 14.23 8.83 5.56
CA GLY A 146 14.22 10.08 6.32
C GLY A 146 13.01 10.97 6.09
N GLU A 147 12.86 11.98 6.95
CA GLU A 147 11.94 13.09 6.72
C GLU A 147 12.44 13.95 5.54
N SER A 148 11.54 14.27 4.61
CA SER A 148 11.83 15.17 3.49
C SER A 148 10.83 16.32 3.52
N PRO A 149 11.27 17.59 3.60
CA PRO A 149 10.37 18.75 3.55
C PRO A 149 9.78 18.90 2.14
N ASP A 150 9.00 19.96 1.89
CA ASP A 150 8.62 20.32 0.54
C ASP A 150 9.82 20.70 -0.36
N ARG A 151 9.59 20.60 -1.66
CA ARG A 151 10.56 20.91 -2.72
C ARG A 151 9.88 21.62 -3.87
N HIS A 152 10.27 22.86 -4.16
CA HIS A 152 9.85 23.61 -5.35
C HIS A 152 10.83 23.30 -6.48
N VAL A 153 10.33 22.69 -7.55
CA VAL A 153 11.17 22.15 -8.65
C VAL A 153 10.56 22.42 -10.03
N MET A 154 11.42 22.47 -11.03
CA MET A 154 11.06 22.52 -12.44
C MET A 154 11.58 21.27 -13.15
N LEU A 155 10.65 20.46 -13.67
CA LEU A 155 10.92 19.28 -14.50
C LEU A 155 10.92 19.71 -15.97
N TYR A 156 11.90 19.25 -16.75
CA TYR A 156 12.04 19.56 -18.18
C TYR A 156 11.97 18.28 -19.00
N PHE A 157 11.16 18.28 -20.06
CA PHE A 157 10.88 17.13 -20.89
C PHE A 157 11.17 17.40 -22.38
N ASP A 158 11.50 16.36 -23.12
CA ASP A 158 11.62 16.36 -24.58
C ASP A 158 10.89 15.15 -25.20
N GLN A 159 11.31 14.70 -26.39
CA GLN A 159 10.75 13.52 -27.05
C GLN A 159 11.25 12.18 -26.47
N GLN A 160 12.32 12.17 -25.67
CA GLN A 160 12.90 10.96 -25.09
C GLN A 160 12.45 10.73 -23.65
N GLY A 161 12.10 11.79 -22.89
CA GLY A 161 11.56 11.67 -21.54
C GLY A 161 11.87 12.86 -20.64
N LEU A 162 12.16 12.59 -19.37
CA LEU A 162 12.55 13.58 -18.36
C LEU A 162 14.05 13.90 -18.48
N GLN A 163 14.40 15.09 -18.96
CA GLN A 163 15.79 15.47 -19.24
C GLN A 163 16.49 16.21 -18.11
N ARG A 164 15.75 16.93 -17.25
CA ARG A 164 16.34 17.73 -16.18
C ARG A 164 15.35 17.94 -15.04
N ILE A 165 15.87 17.90 -13.81
CA ILE A 165 15.17 18.27 -12.58
C ILE A 165 15.95 19.44 -11.97
N HIS A 166 15.38 20.65 -12.03
CA HIS A 166 15.99 21.85 -11.46
C HIS A 166 15.33 22.20 -10.12
N SER A 167 16.11 22.51 -9.09
CA SER A 167 15.60 23.01 -7.82
C SER A 167 15.42 24.52 -7.88
N LEU A 168 14.23 24.99 -7.49
CA LEU A 168 13.91 26.42 -7.39
C LEU A 168 14.21 26.95 -5.97
N ASP A 169 14.24 26.05 -4.97
CA ASP A 169 14.67 26.35 -3.59
C ASP A 169 16.18 26.63 -3.49
N SER A 170 16.97 26.03 -4.39
CA SER A 170 18.44 26.06 -4.37
C SER A 170 18.97 26.00 -5.79
N SER A 171 19.64 27.05 -6.27
CA SER A 171 19.99 27.26 -7.69
C SER A 171 20.95 26.21 -8.28
N GLY A 172 20.41 25.04 -8.63
CA GLY A 172 21.15 23.87 -9.08
C GLY A 172 20.23 22.70 -9.42
N ASP A 173 20.81 21.64 -9.96
CA ASP A 173 20.05 20.49 -10.49
C ASP A 173 20.07 19.31 -9.53
N LEU A 174 19.00 18.52 -9.55
CA LEU A 174 18.81 17.33 -8.72
C LEU A 174 19.04 16.07 -9.57
N GLY A 175 19.87 15.15 -9.08
CA GLY A 175 20.08 13.84 -9.72
C GLY A 175 18.85 12.94 -9.68
N PHE A 176 17.92 13.18 -8.75
CA PHE A 176 16.60 12.53 -8.70
C PHE A 176 15.58 13.38 -7.93
N LEU A 177 14.29 13.09 -8.11
CA LEU A 177 13.18 13.59 -7.31
C LEU A 177 12.28 12.44 -6.87
N ARG A 178 12.02 12.33 -5.57
CA ARG A 178 11.06 11.38 -5.00
C ARG A 178 9.68 12.01 -4.85
N LEU A 179 8.62 11.39 -5.37
CA LEU A 179 7.24 11.81 -5.10
C LEU A 179 6.68 11.13 -3.82
N ASP A 180 5.73 11.79 -3.15
CA ASP A 180 4.98 11.21 -2.04
C ASP A 180 4.09 10.06 -2.52
N PRO A 181 4.09 8.88 -1.87
CA PRO A 181 3.29 7.75 -2.31
C PRO A 181 1.81 7.91 -1.93
N LYS A 182 0.92 7.51 -2.83
CA LYS A 182 -0.54 7.53 -2.59
C LYS A 182 -0.90 6.70 -1.36
N MET A 183 -1.58 7.30 -0.39
CA MET A 183 -2.22 6.54 0.70
C MET A 183 -3.37 5.72 0.11
N LEU A 184 -3.26 4.39 0.18
CA LEU A 184 -4.26 3.44 -0.32
C LEU A 184 -5.30 3.10 0.73
N GLY A 185 -5.02 3.30 2.02
CA GLY A 185 -5.99 3.12 3.09
C GLY A 185 -5.38 2.54 4.36
N MET A 186 -6.19 1.75 5.06
CA MET A 186 -5.89 1.10 6.34
C MET A 186 -6.22 -0.39 6.24
N LEU A 187 -5.40 -1.26 6.83
CA LEU A 187 -5.51 -2.72 6.65
C LEU A 187 -6.61 -3.36 7.51
N GLU A 188 -6.83 -2.82 8.72
CA GLU A 188 -7.74 -3.34 9.73
C GLU A 188 -9.19 -2.98 9.41
N LYS A 189 -9.94 -3.98 8.94
CA LYS A 189 -11.34 -3.84 8.50
C LYS A 189 -12.35 -3.63 9.63
N ASN A 190 -12.08 -4.18 10.81
CA ASN A 190 -13.07 -4.37 11.88
C ASN A 190 -12.94 -3.38 13.06
N SER A 191 -12.11 -2.34 12.96
CA SER A 191 -12.13 -1.28 13.98
C SER A 191 -13.34 -0.37 13.78
N ASP A 192 -14.11 -0.18 14.85
CA ASP A 192 -15.19 0.82 14.95
C ASP A 192 -14.65 2.25 14.88
N GLU A 193 -13.38 2.47 15.20
CA GLU A 193 -12.73 3.78 15.19
C GLU A 193 -11.47 3.78 14.29
N GLN A 194 -11.40 4.70 13.34
CA GLN A 194 -10.20 4.91 12.52
C GLN A 194 -9.51 6.22 12.91
N ARG A 195 -8.18 6.16 13.02
CA ARG A 195 -7.27 7.28 13.32
C ARG A 195 -6.11 7.24 12.32
N LEU A 196 -5.73 8.38 11.76
CA LEU A 196 -4.43 8.56 11.08
C LEU A 196 -3.54 9.35 12.03
N PHE A 197 -2.61 8.65 12.70
CA PHE A 197 -1.73 9.27 13.67
C PHE A 197 -0.77 10.25 13.00
N LEU A 198 -0.74 11.49 13.49
CA LEU A 198 0.24 12.52 13.14
C LEU A 198 0.89 13.08 14.41
N ARG A 199 2.17 13.43 14.32
CA ARG A 199 2.90 14.09 15.40
C ARG A 199 2.52 15.58 15.51
N ARG A 200 2.82 16.23 16.65
CA ARG A 200 2.54 17.66 16.88
C ARG A 200 3.13 18.58 15.81
N ASP A 201 4.35 18.30 15.36
CA ASP A 201 5.08 19.04 14.31
C ASP A 201 4.46 18.90 12.90
N GLN A 202 3.58 17.93 12.70
CA GLN A 202 2.94 17.67 11.41
C GLN A 202 1.58 18.39 11.26
N PHE A 203 1.10 19.08 12.29
CA PHE A 203 -0.14 19.87 12.23
C PHE A 203 0.16 21.35 11.94
N PRO A 204 -0.57 22.02 11.02
CA PRO A 204 -0.35 23.44 10.74
C PRO A 204 -0.64 24.31 11.97
N GLU A 205 0.28 25.20 12.33
CA GLU A 205 0.10 26.11 13.49
C GLU A 205 -1.19 26.94 13.39
N MET A 206 -1.56 27.42 12.21
CA MET A 206 -2.83 28.13 11.99
C MET A 206 -4.08 27.30 12.35
N MET A 207 -4.00 25.96 12.32
CA MET A 207 -5.06 25.09 12.84
C MET A 207 -5.05 25.03 14.37
N ILE A 208 -3.85 25.01 14.98
CA ILE A 208 -3.66 25.05 16.42
C ILE A 208 -4.22 26.36 16.98
N ASP A 209 -3.80 27.50 16.43
CA ASP A 209 -4.30 28.82 16.79
C ASP A 209 -5.83 28.87 16.70
N ALA A 210 -6.41 28.39 15.58
CA ALA A 210 -7.86 28.31 15.40
C ALA A 210 -8.55 27.46 16.47
N LEU A 211 -7.96 26.33 16.86
CA LEU A 211 -8.47 25.43 17.91
C LEU A 211 -8.42 26.09 19.28
N LEU A 212 -7.27 26.64 19.68
CA LEU A 212 -7.08 27.31 20.97
C LEU A 212 -8.01 28.53 21.08
N THR A 213 -8.02 29.41 20.07
CA THR A 213 -8.91 30.59 20.00
C THR A 213 -10.40 30.25 20.14
N THR A 214 -10.82 29.05 19.72
CA THR A 214 -12.22 28.60 19.69
C THR A 214 -12.65 27.82 20.93
N GLU A 215 -11.81 26.92 21.45
CA GLU A 215 -12.19 25.94 22.47
C GLU A 215 -11.42 26.10 23.80
N ASP A 216 -10.17 26.60 23.79
CA ASP A 216 -9.33 26.75 24.99
C ASP A 216 -8.15 27.71 24.77
N ARG A 217 -8.32 28.98 25.17
CA ARG A 217 -7.39 30.07 24.82
C ARG A 217 -6.11 30.07 25.63
N ASP A 218 -6.26 29.88 26.94
CA ASP A 218 -5.17 29.93 27.91
C ASP A 218 -4.55 28.54 28.13
N PHE A 219 -4.72 27.63 27.17
CA PHE A 219 -4.32 26.22 27.24
C PHE A 219 -2.89 25.99 27.71
N TYR A 220 -1.93 26.78 27.19
CA TYR A 220 -0.51 26.67 27.59
C TYR A 220 -0.20 27.31 28.96
N GLN A 221 -1.14 28.02 29.58
CA GLN A 221 -0.95 28.78 30.83
C GLN A 221 -1.56 28.13 32.08
N HIS A 222 -2.62 27.31 31.95
CA HIS A 222 -3.32 26.71 33.09
C HIS A 222 -2.91 25.23 33.34
N ASP A 223 -3.02 24.74 34.57
CA ASP A 223 -2.71 23.34 34.93
C ASP A 223 -3.88 22.38 34.63
N GLY A 224 -4.21 22.18 33.35
CA GLY A 224 -5.27 21.27 32.88
C GLY A 224 -6.72 21.69 33.19
N VAL A 225 -6.94 22.62 34.11
CA VAL A 225 -8.27 23.19 34.43
C VAL A 225 -8.17 24.72 34.55
N GLU A 226 -9.15 25.45 34.01
CA GLU A 226 -9.20 26.93 34.11
C GLU A 226 -10.41 27.37 34.97
N PRO A 227 -10.22 27.71 36.27
CA PRO A 227 -11.31 28.10 37.15
C PRO A 227 -12.07 29.35 36.69
N LEU A 228 -11.39 30.28 36.00
CA LEU A 228 -11.98 31.52 35.50
C LEU A 228 -12.99 31.24 34.37
N SER A 229 -12.66 30.43 33.36
CA SER A 229 -13.61 29.96 32.34
C SER A 229 -14.79 29.19 32.94
N ILE A 230 -14.57 28.38 33.98
CA ILE A 230 -15.66 27.67 34.66
C ILE A 230 -16.64 28.68 35.29
N ALA A 231 -16.13 29.69 36.02
CA ALA A 231 -16.96 30.75 36.61
C ALA A 231 -17.63 31.65 35.55
N ARG A 232 -16.89 32.02 34.51
CA ARG A 232 -17.34 32.83 33.35
C ARG A 232 -18.50 32.13 32.62
N ALA A 233 -18.34 30.85 32.29
CA ALA A 233 -19.38 30.04 31.65
C ALA A 233 -20.59 29.80 32.58
N LEU A 234 -20.38 29.57 33.87
CA LEU A 234 -21.47 29.45 34.85
C LEU A 234 -22.33 30.72 34.89
N LEU A 235 -21.70 31.89 35.01
CA LEU A 235 -22.39 33.18 35.03
C LEU A 235 -23.16 33.45 33.72
N ALA A 236 -22.55 33.14 32.57
CA ALA A 236 -23.19 33.29 31.27
C ALA A 236 -24.40 32.35 31.10
N ASN A 237 -24.27 31.10 31.56
CA ASN A 237 -25.34 30.09 31.46
C ASN A 237 -26.52 30.39 32.40
N ILE A 238 -26.26 30.91 33.60
CA ILE A 238 -27.30 31.40 34.52
C ILE A 238 -28.06 32.56 33.88
N ARG A 239 -27.35 33.58 33.37
CA ARG A 239 -27.97 34.75 32.69
C ARG A 239 -28.80 34.37 31.46
N ALA A 240 -28.45 33.28 30.78
CA ALA A 240 -29.14 32.82 29.57
C ALA A 240 -30.24 31.77 29.81
N GLY A 241 -30.43 31.30 31.05
CA GLY A 241 -31.39 30.24 31.38
C GLY A 241 -31.10 28.85 30.77
N ARG A 242 -29.94 28.68 30.11
CA ARG A 242 -29.53 27.45 29.41
C ARG A 242 -28.02 27.43 29.19
N THR A 243 -27.46 26.27 28.86
CA THR A 243 -26.05 26.17 28.47
C THR A 243 -25.81 26.85 27.12
N VAL A 244 -25.10 27.98 27.14
CA VAL A 244 -24.66 28.76 25.96
C VAL A 244 -23.14 28.69 25.80
N GLN A 245 -22.39 28.78 26.90
CA GLN A 245 -20.93 28.64 26.93
C GLN A 245 -20.52 27.36 27.69
N GLY A 246 -19.43 26.74 27.23
CA GLY A 246 -18.75 25.67 27.94
C GLY A 246 -17.46 26.19 28.56
N GLY A 247 -17.20 25.90 29.83
CA GLY A 247 -15.91 26.10 30.47
C GLY A 247 -15.24 24.74 30.65
N SER A 248 -14.60 24.22 29.59
CA SER A 248 -13.98 22.89 29.60
C SER A 248 -12.78 22.85 28.68
N THR A 249 -11.61 22.92 29.30
CA THR A 249 -10.27 22.91 28.70
C THR A 249 -10.03 21.68 27.82
N LEU A 250 -9.09 21.76 26.88
CA LEU A 250 -8.70 20.64 26.02
C LEU A 250 -8.22 19.44 26.83
N THR A 251 -7.50 19.65 27.93
CA THR A 251 -7.06 18.56 28.83
C THR A 251 -8.26 17.84 29.48
N GLN A 252 -9.31 18.57 29.89
CA GLN A 252 -10.58 17.96 30.34
C GLN A 252 -11.32 17.25 29.20
N GLN A 253 -11.35 17.83 27.99
CA GLN A 253 -12.00 17.22 26.83
C GLN A 253 -11.29 15.93 26.38
N LEU A 254 -9.97 15.86 26.55
CA LEU A 254 -9.16 14.66 26.33
C LEU A 254 -9.41 13.61 27.42
N ALA A 255 -9.40 14.01 28.69
CA ALA A 255 -9.71 13.14 29.83
C ALA A 255 -11.09 12.47 29.67
N LYS A 256 -12.09 13.26 29.27
CA LYS A 256 -13.45 12.84 28.91
C LYS A 256 -13.47 11.74 27.83
N ASN A 257 -12.69 11.92 26.76
CA ASN A 257 -12.74 11.02 25.60
C ASN A 257 -12.00 9.69 25.85
N LEU A 258 -10.85 9.73 26.54
CA LEU A 258 -9.96 8.56 26.68
C LEU A 258 -10.26 7.65 27.89
N PHE A 259 -10.84 8.20 28.97
CA PHE A 259 -10.89 7.50 30.27
C PHE A 259 -12.29 7.31 30.85
N LEU A 260 -13.32 7.96 30.30
CA LEU A 260 -14.62 8.13 30.97
C LEU A 260 -15.80 7.75 30.06
N SER A 261 -16.90 7.33 30.68
CA SER A 261 -18.15 7.00 29.99
C SER A 261 -18.83 8.25 29.39
N ARG A 262 -19.90 8.02 28.63
CA ARG A 262 -20.70 9.10 28.01
C ARG A 262 -21.76 9.71 28.95
N ASP A 263 -21.79 9.30 30.22
CA ASP A 263 -22.89 9.56 31.17
C ASP A 263 -22.88 11.00 31.73
N ARG A 264 -23.96 11.76 31.57
CA ARG A 264 -24.00 13.20 31.92
C ARG A 264 -24.18 13.47 33.43
N THR A 265 -23.24 13.03 34.25
CA THR A 265 -23.20 13.25 35.71
C THR A 265 -22.18 14.32 36.12
N LEU A 266 -22.44 15.00 37.25
CA LEU A 266 -21.47 15.90 37.89
C LEU A 266 -20.25 15.14 38.44
N TRP A 267 -20.43 13.89 38.90
CA TRP A 267 -19.34 13.04 39.36
C TRP A 267 -18.31 12.78 38.26
N ARG A 268 -18.77 12.42 37.05
CA ARG A 268 -17.89 12.28 35.90
C ARG A 268 -17.18 13.60 35.55
N LYS A 269 -17.82 14.77 35.77
CA LYS A 269 -17.17 16.05 35.54
C LYS A 269 -16.07 16.38 36.57
N LEU A 270 -16.19 15.89 37.80
CA LEU A 270 -15.09 15.92 38.79
C LEU A 270 -13.95 14.97 38.39
N GLN A 271 -14.27 13.79 37.85
CA GLN A 271 -13.27 12.87 37.28
C GLN A 271 -12.53 13.48 36.09
N GLU A 272 -13.23 14.13 35.15
CA GLU A 272 -12.61 14.88 34.04
C GLU A 272 -11.59 15.91 34.56
N ALA A 273 -11.95 16.66 35.59
CA ALA A 273 -11.08 17.70 36.18
C ALA A 273 -9.86 17.11 36.90
N TYR A 274 -10.03 16.03 37.67
CA TYR A 274 -8.90 15.43 38.40
C TYR A 274 -7.93 14.69 37.46
N ILE A 275 -8.45 13.97 36.46
CA ILE A 275 -7.62 13.36 35.40
C ILE A 275 -6.89 14.45 34.61
N ALA A 276 -7.52 15.60 34.33
CA ALA A 276 -6.85 16.70 33.63
C ALA A 276 -5.67 17.30 34.42
N LEU A 277 -5.82 17.49 35.74
CA LEU A 277 -4.72 17.90 36.63
C LEU A 277 -3.55 16.89 36.59
N ILE A 278 -3.85 15.60 36.63
CA ILE A 278 -2.85 14.51 36.58
C ILE A 278 -2.14 14.47 35.22
N LEU A 279 -2.86 14.71 34.11
CA LEU A 279 -2.28 14.77 32.77
C LEU A 279 -1.31 15.94 32.62
N ASP A 280 -1.72 17.16 32.94
CA ASP A 280 -0.91 18.37 32.76
C ASP A 280 0.29 18.45 33.75
N HIS A 281 0.17 17.85 34.94
CA HIS A 281 1.32 17.73 35.84
C HIS A 281 2.41 16.76 35.31
N LYS A 282 2.06 15.81 34.43
CA LYS A 282 2.91 14.66 34.08
C LYS A 282 3.38 14.66 32.62
N TYR A 283 2.64 15.26 31.70
CA TYR A 283 2.95 15.28 30.27
C TYR A 283 2.98 16.71 29.76
N SER A 284 3.87 17.02 28.82
CA SER A 284 3.94 18.36 28.23
C SER A 284 2.66 18.74 27.49
N LYS A 285 2.38 20.05 27.43
CA LYS A 285 1.27 20.63 26.67
C LYS A 285 1.19 20.09 25.24
N ASP A 286 2.33 19.98 24.56
CA ASP A 286 2.38 19.45 23.20
C ASP A 286 2.07 17.95 23.11
N ARG A 287 2.39 17.14 24.13
CA ARG A 287 2.00 15.72 24.20
C ARG A 287 0.49 15.57 24.44
N ILE A 288 -0.09 16.41 25.28
CA ILE A 288 -1.53 16.48 25.55
C ILE A 288 -2.28 16.94 24.30
N LEU A 289 -1.81 18.01 23.66
CA LEU A 289 -2.37 18.55 22.42
C LEU A 289 -2.24 17.53 21.28
N GLN A 290 -1.09 16.87 21.10
CA GLN A 290 -0.93 15.79 20.12
C GLN A 290 -1.94 14.65 20.35
N ALA A 291 -2.13 14.23 21.60
CA ALA A 291 -3.13 13.21 21.93
C ALA A 291 -4.54 13.69 21.58
N TYR A 292 -4.90 14.92 21.93
CA TYR A 292 -6.20 15.52 21.58
C TYR A 292 -6.44 15.60 20.06
N LEU A 293 -5.44 16.07 19.29
CA LEU A 293 -5.53 16.25 17.84
C LEU A 293 -5.69 14.93 17.07
N ASN A 294 -5.28 13.81 17.66
CA ASN A 294 -5.46 12.46 17.10
C ASN A 294 -6.69 11.74 17.66
N GLU A 295 -7.19 12.14 18.84
CA GLU A 295 -8.32 11.49 19.49
C GLU A 295 -9.68 12.05 19.09
N VAL A 296 -9.81 13.35 18.85
CA VAL A 296 -11.13 13.98 18.73
C VAL A 296 -11.95 13.37 17.58
N TYR A 297 -13.15 12.86 17.92
CA TYR A 297 -14.15 12.41 16.95
C TYR A 297 -14.57 13.58 16.06
N LEU A 298 -14.55 13.40 14.74
CA LEU A 298 -14.82 14.46 13.75
C LEU A 298 -15.78 14.03 12.62
N GLY A 299 -16.12 12.75 12.49
CA GLY A 299 -17.05 12.29 11.44
C GLY A 299 -17.37 10.81 11.50
N GLN A 300 -18.20 10.34 10.56
CA GLN A 300 -18.62 8.94 10.45
C GLN A 300 -18.59 8.49 9.00
N SER A 301 -17.91 7.37 8.72
CA SER A 301 -17.79 6.75 7.39
C SER A 301 -18.35 5.34 7.43
N GLY A 302 -19.65 5.20 7.13
CA GLY A 302 -20.37 3.93 7.30
C GLY A 302 -20.46 3.53 8.78
N SER A 303 -20.00 2.32 9.12
CA SER A 303 -19.86 1.88 10.52
C SER A 303 -18.69 2.53 11.26
N GLN A 304 -17.70 3.09 10.56
CA GLN A 304 -16.43 3.51 11.15
C GLN A 304 -16.45 4.98 11.57
N ALA A 305 -16.11 5.25 12.83
CA ALA A 305 -15.91 6.58 13.36
C ALA A 305 -14.58 7.17 12.89
N ILE A 306 -14.59 8.44 12.47
CA ILE A 306 -13.41 9.18 12.02
C ILE A 306 -12.90 10.02 13.18
N HIS A 307 -11.76 9.61 13.76
CA HIS A 307 -11.08 10.29 14.86
C HIS A 307 -9.78 10.93 14.36
N GLY A 308 -9.46 12.08 14.94
CA GLY A 308 -8.25 12.85 14.67
C GLY A 308 -8.34 13.72 13.41
N PHE A 309 -7.78 14.92 13.52
CA PHE A 309 -7.80 15.93 12.46
C PHE A 309 -7.14 15.43 11.16
N GLY A 310 -6.04 14.67 11.26
CA GLY A 310 -5.30 14.14 10.11
C GLY A 310 -6.13 13.20 9.22
N LEU A 311 -7.01 12.37 9.81
CA LEU A 311 -7.91 11.52 9.04
C LEU A 311 -9.13 12.30 8.53
N ALA A 312 -9.66 13.22 9.34
CA ALA A 312 -10.78 14.07 8.96
C ALA A 312 -10.45 14.97 7.75
N ALA A 313 -9.21 15.46 7.64
CA ALA A 313 -8.71 16.18 6.47
C ALA A 313 -8.84 15.36 5.18
N ARG A 314 -8.31 14.13 5.18
CA ARG A 314 -8.42 13.21 4.05
C ARG A 314 -9.87 12.83 3.75
N TYR A 315 -10.66 12.52 4.78
CA TYR A 315 -12.06 12.13 4.63
C TYR A 315 -12.92 13.25 4.00
N TYR A 316 -12.87 14.48 4.52
CA TYR A 316 -13.72 15.57 4.04
C TYR A 316 -13.21 16.25 2.77
N PHE A 317 -11.89 16.29 2.55
CA PHE A 317 -11.29 17.10 1.48
C PHE A 317 -10.39 16.34 0.49
N GLY A 318 -10.08 15.06 0.74
CA GLY A 318 -9.19 14.27 -0.11
C GLY A 318 -7.71 14.68 -0.02
N GLN A 319 -7.37 15.52 0.96
CA GLN A 319 -6.09 16.22 1.08
C GLN A 319 -5.39 15.90 2.41
N PRO A 320 -4.04 15.86 2.46
CA PRO A 320 -3.27 15.98 3.69
C PRO A 320 -3.63 17.25 4.46
N ILE A 321 -3.49 17.24 5.79
CA ILE A 321 -3.91 18.37 6.62
C ILE A 321 -3.05 19.64 6.40
N GLN A 322 -1.82 19.44 5.94
CA GLN A 322 -0.84 20.46 5.61
C GLN A 322 -1.24 21.31 4.39
N GLU A 323 -2.15 20.81 3.54
CA GLU A 323 -2.65 21.50 2.34
C GLU A 323 -4.00 22.18 2.56
N LEU A 324 -4.61 22.00 3.73
CA LEU A 324 -5.92 22.58 4.00
C LEU A 324 -5.81 24.09 4.19
N ARG A 325 -6.64 24.81 3.43
CA ARG A 325 -6.81 26.25 3.58
C ARG A 325 -7.39 26.59 4.95
N ILE A 326 -7.19 27.83 5.37
CA ILE A 326 -7.74 28.37 6.63
C ILE A 326 -9.25 28.14 6.75
N ASP A 327 -10.02 28.26 5.65
CA ASP A 327 -11.46 27.98 5.64
C ASP A 327 -11.80 26.48 5.88
N GLN A 328 -10.93 25.56 5.46
CA GLN A 328 -11.07 24.11 5.70
C GLN A 328 -10.64 23.73 7.12
N LEU A 329 -9.52 24.28 7.61
CA LEU A 329 -9.04 24.11 8.99
C LEU A 329 -10.08 24.62 10.01
N ALA A 330 -10.60 25.83 9.80
CA ALA A 330 -11.68 26.40 10.61
C ALA A 330 -12.98 25.59 10.56
N MET A 331 -13.24 24.87 9.47
CA MET A 331 -14.36 23.93 9.40
C MET A 331 -14.13 22.73 10.33
N LEU A 332 -12.96 22.08 10.26
CA LEU A 332 -12.63 20.92 11.11
C LEU A 332 -12.66 21.29 12.60
N VAL A 333 -12.04 22.42 12.98
CA VAL A 333 -12.13 22.97 14.35
C VAL A 333 -13.59 23.25 14.72
N GLY A 334 -14.37 23.75 13.78
CA GLY A 334 -15.81 23.94 13.93
C GLY A 334 -16.57 22.65 14.31
N LEU A 335 -16.19 21.49 13.75
CA LEU A 335 -16.85 20.20 13.99
C LEU A 335 -16.70 19.70 15.43
N VAL A 336 -15.57 19.97 16.10
CA VAL A 336 -15.23 19.52 17.47
C VAL A 336 -16.41 19.60 18.45
N LYS A 337 -17.14 20.73 18.43
CA LYS A 337 -18.28 21.01 19.31
C LYS A 337 -19.50 20.10 19.11
N GLY A 338 -19.59 19.38 17.99
CA GLY A 338 -20.70 18.46 17.70
C GLY A 338 -20.66 17.92 16.27
N PRO A 339 -19.80 16.93 15.96
CA PRO A 339 -19.52 16.52 14.58
C PRO A 339 -20.74 15.99 13.81
N SER A 340 -21.66 15.32 14.50
CA SER A 340 -22.90 14.81 13.91
C SER A 340 -23.92 15.93 13.63
N TYR A 341 -23.92 17.01 14.41
CA TYR A 341 -24.83 18.16 14.28
C TYR A 341 -24.35 19.17 13.23
N TYR A 342 -23.04 19.41 13.20
CA TYR A 342 -22.34 20.25 12.22
C TYR A 342 -21.83 19.44 11.02
N ASN A 343 -22.30 18.20 10.81
CA ASN A 343 -21.81 17.34 9.74
C ASN A 343 -21.94 18.05 8.36
N PRO A 344 -20.85 18.29 7.63
CA PRO A 344 -20.87 19.20 6.48
C PRO A 344 -21.53 18.58 5.25
N VAL A 345 -21.67 17.24 5.21
CA VAL A 345 -22.32 16.49 4.13
C VAL A 345 -23.84 16.49 4.31
N ARG A 346 -24.31 16.29 5.55
CA ARG A 346 -25.74 16.21 5.90
C ARG A 346 -26.38 17.57 6.16
N TYR A 347 -25.61 18.52 6.71
CA TYR A 347 -26.10 19.83 7.17
C TYR A 347 -25.15 20.97 6.78
N PRO A 348 -24.89 21.20 5.48
CA PRO A 348 -23.89 22.16 5.00
C PRO A 348 -24.07 23.57 5.58
N GLU A 349 -25.30 24.08 5.68
CA GLU A 349 -25.57 25.41 6.26
C GLU A 349 -25.17 25.52 7.75
N ARG A 350 -25.35 24.45 8.53
CA ARG A 350 -24.91 24.42 9.93
C ARG A 350 -23.39 24.42 10.02
N ALA A 351 -22.73 23.62 9.17
CA ALA A 351 -21.28 23.55 9.09
C ALA A 351 -20.68 24.89 8.66
N LYS A 352 -21.23 25.52 7.60
CA LYS A 352 -20.82 26.82 7.10
C LYS A 352 -20.95 27.90 8.19
N LYS A 353 -22.11 28.00 8.84
CA LYS A 353 -22.32 28.97 9.94
C LYS A 353 -21.37 28.76 11.13
N ARG A 354 -20.95 27.52 11.41
CA ARG A 354 -19.98 27.21 12.47
C ARG A 354 -18.53 27.48 12.04
N ARG A 355 -18.14 27.18 10.80
CA ARG A 355 -16.86 27.57 10.19
C ARG A 355 -16.70 29.10 10.19
N ASP A 356 -17.71 29.82 9.71
CA ASP A 356 -17.70 31.28 9.59
C ASP A 356 -17.66 31.96 10.97
N LEU A 357 -18.14 31.29 12.04
CA LEU A 357 -17.92 31.71 13.42
C LEU A 357 -16.47 31.49 13.88
N VAL A 358 -15.84 30.35 13.58
CA VAL A 358 -14.42 30.11 13.91
C VAL A 358 -13.52 31.13 13.22
N LEU A 359 -13.73 31.38 11.91
CA LEU A 359 -13.02 32.41 11.16
C LEU A 359 -13.18 33.81 11.77
N ARG A 360 -14.34 34.12 12.37
CA ARG A 360 -14.57 35.40 13.08
C ARG A 360 -13.83 35.47 14.41
N LEU A 361 -13.77 34.37 15.15
CA LEU A 361 -12.98 34.33 16.39
C LEU A 361 -11.49 34.52 16.09
N MET A 362 -10.96 33.88 15.05
CA MET A 362 -9.59 34.11 14.57
C MET A 362 -9.33 35.57 14.18
N MET A 363 -10.28 36.20 13.47
CA MET A 363 -10.19 37.62 13.11
C MET A 363 -10.16 38.53 14.34
N ASN A 364 -10.98 38.24 15.37
CA ASN A 364 -11.02 39.02 16.61
C ASN A 364 -9.70 38.95 17.41
N GLU A 365 -8.98 37.83 17.36
CA GLU A 365 -7.65 37.69 17.97
C GLU A 365 -6.50 38.13 17.04
N ASN A 366 -6.80 38.88 15.97
CA ASN A 366 -5.87 39.39 14.95
C ASN A 366 -5.13 38.32 14.12
N LEU A 367 -5.49 37.04 14.23
CA LEU A 367 -4.94 35.96 13.40
C LEU A 367 -5.34 36.09 11.92
N LEU A 368 -6.41 36.84 11.63
CA LEU A 368 -6.88 37.14 10.27
C LEU A 368 -7.27 38.61 10.15
N SER A 369 -6.87 39.27 9.07
CA SER A 369 -7.44 40.58 8.71
C SER A 369 -8.91 40.45 8.30
N SER A 370 -9.69 41.53 8.45
CA SER A 370 -11.09 41.59 8.01
C SER A 370 -11.27 41.27 6.52
N LYS A 371 -10.26 41.60 5.68
CA LYS A 371 -10.22 41.23 4.27
C LYS A 371 -10.10 39.72 4.08
N GLN A 372 -9.18 39.06 4.79
CA GLN A 372 -9.06 37.59 4.78
C GLN A 372 -10.35 36.92 5.30
N TYR A 373 -10.90 37.38 6.42
CA TYR A 373 -12.17 36.84 6.96
C TYR A 373 -13.30 36.88 5.92
N ASN A 374 -13.54 38.04 5.27
CA ASN A 374 -14.57 38.17 4.24
C ASN A 374 -14.29 37.28 3.01
N THR A 375 -13.03 37.12 2.61
CA THR A 375 -12.61 36.23 1.50
C THR A 375 -12.72 34.74 1.84
N LEU A 376 -12.62 34.36 3.12
CA LEU A 376 -12.72 32.96 3.57
C LEU A 376 -14.16 32.55 3.88
N ALA A 377 -14.95 33.42 4.52
CA ALA A 377 -16.36 33.16 4.86
C ALA A 377 -17.30 33.10 3.62
N SER A 378 -16.93 33.79 2.53
CA SER A 378 -17.67 33.74 1.25
C SER A 378 -17.45 32.44 0.47
N ARG A 379 -16.37 31.68 0.74
CA ARG A 379 -16.08 30.42 0.04
C ARG A 379 -17.11 29.33 0.36
N PRO A 380 -17.43 28.42 -0.58
CA PRO A 380 -18.15 27.18 -0.28
C PRO A 380 -17.33 26.28 0.66
N LEU A 381 -17.93 25.20 1.17
CA LEU A 381 -17.22 24.27 2.07
C LEU A 381 -16.08 23.50 1.37
N GLY A 382 -16.15 23.29 0.05
CA GLY A 382 -15.08 22.66 -0.72
C GLY A 382 -14.83 21.18 -0.40
N LEU A 383 -15.89 20.43 -0.06
CA LEU A 383 -15.84 19.01 0.29
C LEU A 383 -15.58 18.11 -0.93
N GLN A 384 -15.10 16.89 -0.68
CA GLN A 384 -15.20 15.79 -1.66
C GLN A 384 -16.67 15.54 -2.05
N ALA A 385 -16.94 15.29 -3.33
CA ALA A 385 -18.28 14.94 -3.82
C ALA A 385 -18.82 13.62 -3.21
N LYS A 386 -17.92 12.69 -2.86
CA LYS A 386 -18.22 11.48 -2.06
C LYS A 386 -17.10 11.32 -1.01
N PRO A 387 -17.29 11.81 0.22
CA PRO A 387 -16.29 11.70 1.29
C PRO A 387 -15.92 10.25 1.60
N HIS A 388 -14.63 9.94 1.44
CA HIS A 388 -14.04 8.63 1.69
C HIS A 388 -12.55 8.80 2.07
N VAL A 389 -11.99 7.85 2.81
CA VAL A 389 -10.60 7.92 3.32
C VAL A 389 -9.58 7.65 2.21
N ALA A 390 -9.81 6.60 1.40
CA ALA A 390 -8.98 6.20 0.27
C ALA A 390 -9.77 5.25 -0.65
N SER A 391 -9.31 5.07 -1.90
CA SER A 391 -9.83 4.07 -2.84
C SER A 391 -9.63 2.66 -2.27
N ARG A 392 -10.68 1.84 -2.26
CA ARG A 392 -10.58 0.48 -1.72
C ARG A 392 -9.93 -0.41 -2.75
N GLN A 393 -8.88 -1.12 -2.37
CA GLN A 393 -8.16 -2.05 -3.24
C GLN A 393 -8.16 -3.46 -2.63
N PRO A 394 -9.35 -4.10 -2.47
CA PRO A 394 -9.50 -5.21 -1.54
C PRO A 394 -8.70 -6.43 -1.95
N ALA A 395 -8.63 -6.71 -3.25
CA ALA A 395 -7.83 -7.80 -3.79
C ALA A 395 -6.34 -7.65 -3.41
N TYR A 396 -5.78 -6.47 -3.63
CA TYR A 396 -4.39 -6.17 -3.28
C TYR A 396 -4.17 -6.15 -1.75
N PHE A 397 -5.11 -5.60 -0.98
CA PHE A 397 -5.04 -5.57 0.48
C PHE A 397 -5.09 -6.98 1.10
N GLN A 398 -5.86 -7.91 0.52
CA GLN A 398 -5.83 -9.31 0.91
C GLN A 398 -4.45 -9.95 0.65
N GLN A 399 -3.77 -9.64 -0.46
CA GLN A 399 -2.39 -10.08 -0.71
C GLN A 399 -1.40 -9.44 0.28
N VAL A 400 -1.47 -8.13 0.49
CA VAL A 400 -0.64 -7.41 1.48
C VAL A 400 -0.79 -8.02 2.88
N SER A 401 -2.02 -8.34 3.31
CA SER A 401 -2.27 -8.99 4.61
C SER A 401 -1.69 -10.40 4.69
N ARG A 402 -1.83 -11.22 3.63
CA ARG A 402 -1.20 -12.56 3.56
C ARG A 402 0.33 -12.45 3.65
N GLU A 403 0.92 -11.52 2.91
CA GLU A 403 2.37 -11.38 2.81
C GLU A 403 3.00 -10.79 4.06
N ILE A 404 2.36 -9.80 4.70
CA ILE A 404 2.80 -9.27 6.01
C ILE A 404 2.85 -10.40 7.06
N LYS A 405 1.76 -11.18 7.18
CA LYS A 405 1.70 -12.31 8.13
C LYS A 405 2.77 -13.36 7.84
N ARG A 406 3.01 -13.70 6.57
CA ARG A 406 4.08 -14.63 6.15
C ARG A 406 5.49 -14.11 6.46
N THR A 407 5.69 -12.79 6.40
CA THR A 407 7.02 -12.17 6.43
C THR A 407 7.47 -11.75 7.83
N LEU A 408 6.55 -11.25 8.65
CA LEU A 408 6.82 -10.80 10.03
C LEU A 408 6.43 -11.84 11.09
N GLY A 409 5.50 -12.76 10.79
CA GLY A 409 4.98 -13.71 11.77
C GLY A 409 4.48 -13.00 13.04
N ASP A 410 4.95 -13.45 14.20
CA ASP A 410 4.62 -12.88 15.52
C ASP A 410 5.14 -11.45 15.74
N GLN A 411 6.02 -10.94 14.87
CA GLN A 411 6.42 -9.52 14.87
C GLN A 411 5.34 -8.62 14.27
N PHE A 412 4.39 -9.15 13.47
CA PHE A 412 3.23 -8.39 13.05
C PHE A 412 2.19 -8.38 14.17
N LYS A 413 2.22 -7.32 14.96
CA LYS A 413 1.10 -6.94 15.80
C LYS A 413 0.20 -5.98 15.03
N ALA A 414 -1.07 -6.33 14.92
CA ALA A 414 -2.09 -5.38 14.52
C ALA A 414 -2.15 -4.23 15.54
N GLU A 415 -2.72 -3.10 15.12
CA GLU A 415 -3.03 -1.96 16.01
C GLU A 415 -1.82 -1.17 16.58
N GLU A 416 -0.57 -1.53 16.20
CA GLU A 416 0.65 -0.74 16.53
C GLU A 416 0.94 0.42 15.54
N GLY A 417 0.06 0.69 14.57
CA GLY A 417 0.14 1.86 13.68
C GLY A 417 1.17 1.77 12.55
N LEU A 418 1.48 0.54 12.11
CA LEU A 418 2.54 0.29 11.14
C LEU A 418 2.33 1.05 9.81
N ARG A 419 3.43 1.54 9.22
CA ARG A 419 3.44 2.17 7.90
C ARG A 419 3.96 1.18 6.87
N VAL A 420 3.09 0.71 5.98
CA VAL A 420 3.40 -0.26 4.93
C VAL A 420 3.53 0.46 3.60
N PHE A 421 4.70 0.36 2.97
CA PHE A 421 4.95 0.83 1.61
C PHE A 421 4.91 -0.37 0.68
N THR A 422 3.99 -0.33 -0.28
CA THR A 422 3.74 -1.44 -1.20
C THR A 422 4.44 -1.23 -2.55
N SER A 423 4.33 -2.20 -3.44
CA SER A 423 4.76 -2.06 -4.84
C SER A 423 3.66 -1.60 -5.80
N LEU A 424 2.42 -1.38 -5.32
CA LEU A 424 1.27 -1.06 -6.17
C LEU A 424 1.55 0.20 -7.00
N ASP A 425 1.38 0.09 -8.31
CA ASP A 425 1.36 1.24 -9.20
C ASP A 425 -0.08 1.77 -9.31
N PRO A 426 -0.38 2.98 -8.79
CA PRO A 426 -1.74 3.48 -8.80
C PRO A 426 -2.22 3.80 -10.22
N ILE A 427 -1.31 4.07 -11.17
CA ILE A 427 -1.62 4.22 -12.60
C ILE A 427 -2.09 2.88 -13.16
N SER A 428 -1.26 1.84 -13.11
CA SER A 428 -1.62 0.51 -13.64
C SER A 428 -2.85 -0.09 -12.98
N GLN A 429 -3.04 0.12 -11.66
CA GLN A 429 -4.27 -0.31 -10.97
C GLN A 429 -5.51 0.36 -11.56
N ASP A 430 -5.53 1.71 -11.63
CA ASP A 430 -6.67 2.46 -12.17
C ASP A 430 -6.94 2.14 -13.65
N ARG A 431 -5.91 2.14 -14.51
CA ARG A 431 -6.09 1.83 -15.94
C ARG A 431 -6.60 0.40 -16.17
N LEU A 432 -6.23 -0.56 -15.31
CA LEU A 432 -6.72 -1.94 -15.34
C LEU A 432 -8.16 -2.07 -14.79
N GLU A 433 -8.52 -1.33 -13.74
CA GLU A 433 -9.90 -1.22 -13.28
C GLU A 433 -10.82 -0.64 -14.36
N GLN A 434 -10.39 0.44 -15.04
CA GLN A 434 -11.14 1.04 -16.15
C GLN A 434 -11.30 0.10 -17.35
N ALA A 435 -10.28 -0.69 -17.68
CA ALA A 435 -10.35 -1.71 -18.73
C ALA A 435 -11.38 -2.81 -18.39
N VAL A 436 -11.38 -3.28 -17.14
CA VAL A 436 -12.38 -4.24 -16.62
C VAL A 436 -13.80 -3.67 -16.66
N GLN A 437 -13.98 -2.44 -16.17
CA GLN A 437 -15.29 -1.77 -16.13
C GLN A 437 -15.84 -1.48 -17.53
N TYR A 438 -14.97 -1.27 -18.52
CA TYR A 438 -15.36 -1.09 -19.93
C TYR A 438 -15.68 -2.41 -20.63
N GLU A 439 -14.78 -3.40 -20.58
CA GLU A 439 -14.84 -4.56 -21.48
C GLU A 439 -15.78 -5.67 -21.00
N ILE A 440 -15.83 -5.97 -19.70
CA ILE A 440 -16.63 -7.09 -19.18
C ILE A 440 -18.13 -6.94 -19.54
N PRO A 441 -18.76 -5.74 -19.44
CA PRO A 441 -20.13 -5.55 -19.91
C PRO A 441 -20.33 -5.79 -21.42
N GLN A 442 -19.30 -5.57 -22.25
CA GLN A 442 -19.38 -5.84 -23.70
C GLN A 442 -19.27 -7.34 -24.00
N LEU A 443 -18.49 -8.07 -23.22
CA LEU A 443 -18.42 -9.55 -23.28
C LEU A 443 -19.72 -10.20 -22.76
N GLU A 444 -20.34 -9.66 -21.70
CA GLU A 444 -21.62 -10.17 -21.18
C GLU A 444 -22.76 -10.01 -22.21
N LYS A 445 -22.80 -8.91 -22.98
CA LYS A 445 -23.76 -8.75 -24.11
C LYS A 445 -23.68 -9.86 -25.16
N ARG A 446 -22.53 -10.53 -25.29
CA ARG A 446 -22.27 -11.57 -26.30
C ARG A 446 -22.43 -12.99 -25.76
N THR A 447 -22.43 -13.18 -24.44
CA THR A 447 -22.27 -14.49 -23.78
C THR A 447 -23.27 -14.75 -22.66
N GLY A 448 -24.12 -13.76 -22.34
CA GLY A 448 -24.95 -13.73 -21.14
C GLY A 448 -24.19 -13.21 -19.91
N HIS A 449 -24.92 -13.03 -18.82
CA HIS A 449 -24.39 -12.44 -17.58
C HIS A 449 -23.46 -13.38 -16.78
N ASP A 450 -23.10 -12.96 -15.58
CA ASP A 450 -22.27 -13.68 -14.60
C ASP A 450 -20.84 -13.97 -15.04
N LEU A 451 -20.29 -13.22 -15.99
CA LEU A 451 -18.85 -13.21 -16.20
C LEU A 451 -18.15 -12.59 -14.99
N GLN A 452 -17.00 -13.17 -14.66
CA GLN A 452 -16.04 -12.67 -13.70
C GLN A 452 -14.68 -12.54 -14.37
N VAL A 453 -13.83 -11.70 -13.77
CA VAL A 453 -12.48 -11.43 -14.23
C VAL A 453 -11.53 -11.44 -13.04
N ALA A 454 -10.29 -11.84 -13.29
CA ALA A 454 -9.19 -11.75 -12.36
C ALA A 454 -7.96 -11.28 -13.13
N ALA A 455 -7.17 -10.40 -12.52
CA ALA A 455 -5.98 -9.84 -13.15
C ALA A 455 -4.84 -9.67 -12.15
N VAL A 456 -3.62 -9.91 -12.60
CA VAL A 456 -2.39 -9.64 -11.85
C VAL A 456 -1.38 -9.05 -12.83
N ALA A 457 -0.94 -7.81 -12.60
CA ALA A 457 0.17 -7.20 -13.33
C ALA A 457 1.39 -7.11 -12.40
N VAL A 458 2.53 -7.63 -12.85
CA VAL A 458 3.78 -7.64 -12.09
C VAL A 458 4.92 -7.05 -12.91
N ALA A 459 5.84 -6.33 -12.27
CA ALA A 459 7.04 -5.83 -12.94
C ALA A 459 7.92 -7.01 -13.40
N ARG A 460 8.21 -7.05 -14.70
CA ARG A 460 8.86 -8.18 -15.39
C ARG A 460 10.18 -8.58 -14.72
N GLN A 461 10.98 -7.59 -14.31
CA GLN A 461 12.32 -7.81 -13.75
C GLN A 461 12.35 -8.12 -12.25
N SER A 462 11.46 -7.50 -11.46
CA SER A 462 11.53 -7.51 -9.99
C SER A 462 10.46 -8.39 -9.30
N GLY A 463 9.46 -8.90 -10.03
CA GLY A 463 8.33 -9.64 -9.45
C GLY A 463 7.34 -8.78 -8.64
N GLU A 464 7.61 -7.48 -8.52
CA GLU A 464 6.78 -6.54 -7.78
C GLU A 464 5.37 -6.43 -8.37
N ILE A 465 4.35 -6.67 -7.56
CA ILE A 465 2.94 -6.64 -8.00
C ILE A 465 2.53 -5.18 -8.15
N ARG A 466 2.26 -4.78 -9.40
CA ARG A 466 1.89 -3.41 -9.80
C ARG A 466 0.38 -3.19 -9.80
N ALA A 467 -0.41 -4.21 -10.17
CA ALA A 467 -1.87 -4.16 -10.08
C ALA A 467 -2.49 -5.55 -9.76
N MET A 468 -3.65 -5.57 -9.12
CA MET A 468 -4.42 -6.79 -8.84
C MET A 468 -5.94 -6.54 -8.85
N ILE A 469 -6.68 -7.41 -9.56
CA ILE A 469 -8.15 -7.42 -9.65
C ILE A 469 -8.69 -8.79 -9.25
N GLY A 470 -9.65 -8.84 -8.32
CA GLY A 470 -10.23 -10.09 -7.79
C GLY A 470 -11.62 -10.47 -8.32
N GLY A 471 -12.28 -9.60 -9.10
CA GLY A 471 -13.63 -9.79 -9.63
C GLY A 471 -14.06 -8.58 -10.47
N LYS A 472 -15.20 -8.66 -11.19
CA LYS A 472 -15.67 -7.55 -12.05
C LYS A 472 -16.07 -6.29 -11.28
N HIS A 473 -16.46 -6.43 -10.02
CA HIS A 473 -16.69 -5.31 -9.10
C HIS A 473 -15.40 -5.03 -8.33
N THR A 474 -14.50 -4.28 -8.95
CA THR A 474 -13.10 -4.10 -8.52
C THR A 474 -12.94 -3.57 -7.08
N GLN A 475 -13.81 -2.64 -6.69
CA GLN A 475 -13.85 -2.02 -5.36
C GLN A 475 -14.62 -2.85 -4.29
N TYR A 476 -15.19 -4.01 -4.64
CA TYR A 476 -15.95 -4.86 -3.71
C TYR A 476 -15.01 -5.80 -2.93
N ASP A 477 -15.10 -5.77 -1.60
CA ASP A 477 -14.33 -6.66 -0.72
C ASP A 477 -15.05 -8.00 -0.50
N GLY A 478 -14.60 -9.01 -1.24
CA GLY A 478 -15.11 -10.37 -1.20
C GLY A 478 -14.10 -11.37 -1.76
N TYR A 479 -14.59 -12.39 -2.46
CA TYR A 479 -13.74 -13.47 -2.99
C TYR A 479 -12.73 -12.98 -4.03
N ASN A 480 -11.45 -12.88 -3.63
CA ASN A 480 -10.37 -12.48 -4.53
C ASN A 480 -9.88 -13.64 -5.39
N ARG A 481 -10.34 -13.67 -6.64
CA ARG A 481 -10.02 -14.72 -7.62
C ARG A 481 -8.55 -14.74 -8.02
N ALA A 482 -7.85 -13.60 -8.04
CA ALA A 482 -6.44 -13.52 -8.46
C ALA A 482 -5.48 -14.41 -7.62
N ILE A 483 -5.81 -14.63 -6.35
CA ILE A 483 -4.98 -15.39 -5.39
C ILE A 483 -5.74 -16.55 -4.71
N SER A 484 -6.92 -16.91 -5.20
CA SER A 484 -7.77 -17.94 -4.57
C SER A 484 -8.54 -18.82 -5.56
N ALA A 485 -8.83 -18.34 -6.77
CA ALA A 485 -9.49 -19.15 -7.79
C ALA A 485 -8.46 -19.95 -8.58
N SER A 486 -8.24 -21.21 -8.17
CA SER A 486 -7.52 -22.18 -9.02
C SER A 486 -8.41 -22.55 -10.22
N ARG A 487 -7.91 -22.34 -11.43
CA ARG A 487 -8.64 -22.54 -12.70
C ARG A 487 -7.78 -23.18 -13.78
N GLN A 488 -8.40 -23.98 -14.65
CA GLN A 488 -7.68 -24.72 -15.69
C GLN A 488 -6.98 -23.74 -16.64
N ILE A 489 -5.65 -23.82 -16.74
CA ILE A 489 -4.85 -22.83 -17.49
C ILE A 489 -4.83 -23.09 -19.00
N GLY A 490 -5.13 -24.33 -19.42
CA GLY A 490 -5.16 -24.72 -20.82
C GLY A 490 -3.84 -24.44 -21.55
N SER A 491 -3.95 -23.85 -22.74
CA SER A 491 -2.80 -23.50 -23.58
C SER A 491 -1.80 -22.47 -23.01
N LEU A 492 -1.96 -22.00 -21.76
CA LEU A 492 -0.89 -21.30 -21.03
C LEU A 492 0.22 -22.22 -20.51
N ALA A 493 0.02 -23.54 -20.42
CA ALA A 493 1.07 -24.49 -19.99
C ALA A 493 2.20 -24.64 -21.02
N LYS A 494 1.89 -24.42 -22.31
CA LYS A 494 2.78 -24.75 -23.44
C LYS A 494 4.17 -24.11 -23.40
N PRO A 495 4.35 -22.82 -23.05
CA PRO A 495 5.67 -22.21 -22.95
C PRO A 495 6.66 -22.98 -22.06
N ALA A 496 6.20 -23.71 -21.03
CA ALA A 496 7.08 -24.56 -20.22
C ALA A 496 7.62 -25.77 -21.02
N VAL A 497 6.80 -26.41 -21.86
CA VAL A 497 7.21 -27.50 -22.76
C VAL A 497 8.25 -27.01 -23.77
N TYR A 498 7.98 -25.88 -24.41
CA TYR A 498 8.91 -25.27 -25.39
C TYR A 498 10.20 -24.75 -24.72
N LEU A 499 10.13 -24.23 -23.49
CA LEU A 499 11.30 -23.87 -22.68
C LEU A 499 12.15 -25.10 -22.30
N THR A 500 11.51 -26.22 -21.99
CA THR A 500 12.18 -27.49 -21.70
C THR A 500 12.97 -27.93 -22.95
N ALA A 501 12.34 -27.95 -24.13
CA ALA A 501 13.01 -28.22 -25.40
C ALA A 501 14.19 -27.28 -25.66
N LEU A 502 13.96 -25.96 -25.61
CA LEU A 502 14.99 -24.94 -25.90
C LEU A 502 16.10 -24.86 -24.83
N SER A 503 16.01 -25.63 -23.74
CA SER A 503 17.09 -25.85 -22.78
C SER A 503 18.07 -26.95 -23.22
N GLU A 504 17.74 -27.72 -24.26
CA GLU A 504 18.59 -28.70 -24.92
C GLU A 504 18.99 -28.25 -26.35
N PRO A 505 19.86 -27.22 -26.50
CA PRO A 505 20.20 -26.60 -27.80
C PRO A 505 20.93 -27.53 -28.77
N GLU A 506 21.41 -28.68 -28.27
CA GLU A 506 22.02 -29.75 -29.05
C GLU A 506 20.99 -30.50 -29.93
N LYS A 507 19.73 -30.53 -29.49
CA LYS A 507 18.61 -31.26 -30.11
C LYS A 507 17.53 -30.34 -30.67
N TYR A 508 17.19 -29.26 -29.94
CA TYR A 508 16.02 -28.43 -30.23
C TYR A 508 16.37 -26.95 -30.32
N ASP A 509 15.83 -26.31 -31.36
CA ASP A 509 15.98 -24.91 -31.72
C ASP A 509 14.64 -24.37 -32.27
N LEU A 510 14.56 -23.09 -32.65
CA LEU A 510 13.30 -22.50 -33.12
C LEU A 510 12.81 -23.03 -34.48
N ALA A 511 13.70 -23.51 -35.34
CA ALA A 511 13.38 -24.08 -36.64
C ALA A 511 13.07 -25.59 -36.59
N THR A 512 13.43 -26.30 -35.51
CA THR A 512 13.25 -27.76 -35.40
C THR A 512 11.85 -28.20 -35.79
N THR A 513 11.77 -29.17 -36.72
CA THR A 513 10.50 -29.69 -37.22
C THR A 513 9.77 -30.53 -36.17
N LEU A 514 8.50 -30.21 -35.93
CA LEU A 514 7.56 -31.00 -35.12
C LEU A 514 6.44 -31.58 -36.02
N GLN A 515 5.91 -32.75 -35.65
CA GLN A 515 4.86 -33.42 -36.42
C GLN A 515 3.44 -33.05 -35.95
N ASP A 516 2.66 -32.40 -36.82
CA ASP A 516 1.23 -32.11 -36.63
C ASP A 516 0.35 -33.16 -37.33
N THR A 517 0.50 -34.42 -36.92
CA THR A 517 -0.17 -35.61 -37.46
C THR A 517 -0.88 -36.41 -36.36
N PRO A 518 -1.98 -37.15 -36.65
CA PRO A 518 -2.80 -37.84 -35.66
C PRO A 518 -2.01 -38.63 -34.61
N LEU A 519 -2.38 -38.44 -33.34
CA LEU A 519 -1.73 -39.06 -32.19
C LEU A 519 -2.78 -39.79 -31.35
N THR A 520 -2.47 -41.03 -30.96
CA THR A 520 -3.13 -41.75 -29.87
C THR A 520 -2.08 -42.05 -28.83
N LEU A 521 -2.38 -41.77 -27.56
CA LEU A 521 -1.60 -42.24 -26.42
C LEU A 521 -2.49 -43.20 -25.63
N GLU A 522 -1.95 -44.34 -25.24
CA GLU A 522 -2.65 -45.33 -24.41
C GLU A 522 -2.06 -45.27 -23.00
N SER A 523 -2.94 -45.34 -21.99
CA SER A 523 -2.63 -45.32 -20.56
C SER A 523 -2.51 -46.74 -20.03
N ASP A 524 -1.83 -46.93 -18.89
CA ASP A 524 -1.59 -48.26 -18.27
C ASP A 524 -2.90 -49.01 -17.92
N ASP A 525 -4.02 -48.27 -17.78
CA ASP A 525 -5.38 -48.79 -17.56
C ASP A 525 -6.15 -49.07 -18.88
N GLY A 526 -5.49 -48.97 -20.03
CA GLY A 526 -6.07 -49.16 -21.36
C GLY A 526 -6.88 -47.97 -21.89
N GLN A 527 -6.98 -46.86 -21.15
CA GLN A 527 -7.67 -45.67 -21.67
C GLN A 527 -6.87 -45.00 -22.80
N ARG A 528 -7.56 -44.65 -23.89
CA ARG A 528 -6.94 -44.08 -25.10
C ARG A 528 -7.25 -42.60 -25.23
N TRP A 529 -6.22 -41.77 -25.20
CA TRP A 529 -6.33 -40.32 -25.35
C TRP A 529 -5.87 -39.88 -26.75
N GLN A 530 -6.73 -39.15 -27.45
CA GLN A 530 -6.49 -38.63 -28.80
C GLN A 530 -6.58 -37.10 -28.79
N PRO A 531 -5.47 -36.37 -28.54
CA PRO A 531 -5.47 -34.91 -28.60
C PRO A 531 -5.74 -34.43 -30.03
N GLN A 532 -6.53 -33.36 -30.17
CA GLN A 532 -6.80 -32.68 -31.44
C GLN A 532 -6.42 -31.21 -31.34
N ASN A 533 -6.07 -30.60 -32.47
CA ASN A 533 -5.95 -29.14 -32.57
C ASN A 533 -7.31 -28.46 -32.43
N TYR A 534 -7.31 -27.20 -31.96
CA TYR A 534 -8.54 -26.43 -31.72
C TYR A 534 -9.42 -26.29 -32.98
N ASP A 535 -8.79 -26.18 -34.16
CA ASP A 535 -9.48 -26.11 -35.45
C ASP A 535 -9.72 -27.49 -36.12
N ARG A 536 -9.39 -28.58 -35.41
CA ARG A 536 -9.47 -29.98 -35.85
C ARG A 536 -8.70 -30.30 -37.16
N LYS A 537 -7.72 -29.47 -37.52
CA LYS A 537 -6.85 -29.69 -38.70
C LYS A 537 -5.46 -30.15 -38.28
N PHE A 538 -4.91 -31.06 -39.08
CA PHE A 538 -3.52 -31.49 -39.06
C PHE A 538 -2.74 -30.76 -40.17
N ARG A 539 -1.41 -30.65 -40.05
CA ARG A 539 -0.58 -29.82 -40.95
C ARG A 539 0.62 -30.53 -41.57
N GLY A 540 0.91 -31.77 -41.18
CA GLY A 540 2.17 -32.41 -41.55
C GLY A 540 3.30 -31.82 -40.71
N GLU A 541 4.32 -31.25 -41.32
CA GLU A 541 5.46 -30.67 -40.60
C GLU A 541 5.18 -29.22 -40.18
N VAL A 542 5.55 -28.88 -38.94
CA VAL A 542 5.48 -27.50 -38.43
C VAL A 542 6.72 -27.15 -37.61
N PRO A 543 7.39 -26.00 -37.83
CA PRO A 543 8.56 -25.62 -37.05
C PRO A 543 8.19 -25.29 -35.60
N LEU A 544 9.12 -25.52 -34.67
CA LEU A 544 8.95 -25.36 -33.22
C LEU A 544 8.40 -23.97 -32.83
N TYR A 545 8.96 -22.88 -33.38
CA TYR A 545 8.46 -21.52 -33.14
C TYR A 545 6.99 -21.33 -33.60
N GLN A 546 6.62 -21.98 -34.70
CA GLN A 546 5.28 -21.88 -35.28
C GLN A 546 4.26 -22.69 -34.48
N GLY A 547 4.66 -23.85 -33.95
CA GLY A 547 3.86 -24.66 -33.03
C GLY A 547 3.42 -23.88 -31.80
N LEU A 548 4.35 -23.15 -31.15
CA LEU A 548 4.03 -22.29 -30.01
C LEU A 548 3.21 -21.06 -30.42
N ALA A 549 3.59 -20.36 -31.50
CA ALA A 549 2.91 -19.14 -31.95
C ALA A 549 1.44 -19.37 -32.36
N LYS A 550 1.19 -20.42 -33.16
CA LYS A 550 -0.17 -20.87 -33.53
C LYS A 550 -0.83 -21.69 -32.41
N SER A 551 -0.10 -22.03 -31.34
CA SER A 551 -0.57 -22.75 -30.16
C SER A 551 -1.18 -24.13 -30.48
N LEU A 552 -0.59 -24.86 -31.43
CA LEU A 552 -1.04 -26.18 -31.87
C LEU A 552 -0.98 -27.20 -30.73
N ASN A 553 -1.96 -28.10 -30.62
CA ASN A 553 -2.06 -29.06 -29.52
C ASN A 553 -1.18 -30.28 -29.75
N VAL A 554 -1.31 -30.92 -30.91
CA VAL A 554 -0.69 -32.22 -31.19
C VAL A 554 0.85 -32.15 -31.22
N PRO A 555 1.48 -31.13 -31.84
CA PRO A 555 2.93 -30.96 -31.80
C PRO A 555 3.47 -30.72 -30.39
N THR A 556 2.72 -29.99 -29.53
CA THR A 556 3.13 -29.78 -28.14
C THR A 556 3.03 -31.06 -27.29
N VAL A 557 2.04 -31.93 -27.56
CA VAL A 557 1.95 -33.22 -26.85
C VAL A 557 3.08 -34.16 -27.29
N ARG A 558 3.38 -34.25 -28.60
CA ARG A 558 4.53 -35.04 -29.09
C ARG A 558 5.84 -34.57 -28.46
N LEU A 559 6.13 -33.27 -28.56
CA LEU A 559 7.32 -32.67 -27.95
C LEU A 559 7.39 -32.92 -26.43
N GLY A 560 6.28 -32.78 -25.70
CA GLY A 560 6.24 -33.09 -24.26
C GLY A 560 6.51 -34.57 -23.93
N MET A 561 6.03 -35.51 -24.77
CA MET A 561 6.33 -36.93 -24.60
C MET A 561 7.78 -37.28 -24.96
N GLU A 562 8.38 -36.64 -25.97
CA GLU A 562 9.80 -36.80 -26.34
C GLU A 562 10.75 -36.29 -25.24
N LEU A 563 10.38 -35.19 -24.57
CA LEU A 563 11.14 -34.60 -23.47
C LEU A 563 10.96 -35.35 -22.14
N GLY A 564 9.86 -36.09 -21.99
CA GLY A 564 9.47 -36.74 -20.75
C GLY A 564 8.65 -35.83 -19.82
N ILE A 565 7.65 -36.43 -19.15
CA ILE A 565 6.73 -35.75 -18.24
C ILE A 565 7.47 -35.09 -17.07
N ASP A 566 8.47 -35.77 -16.50
CA ASP A 566 9.19 -35.30 -15.32
C ASP A 566 10.06 -34.07 -15.60
N ASN A 567 10.77 -34.05 -16.74
CA ASN A 567 11.61 -32.91 -17.15
C ASN A 567 10.79 -31.63 -17.37
N VAL A 568 9.58 -31.77 -17.93
CA VAL A 568 8.63 -30.65 -18.10
C VAL A 568 8.04 -30.23 -16.74
N SER A 569 7.77 -31.18 -15.84
CA SER A 569 7.27 -30.91 -14.48
C SER A 569 8.30 -30.15 -13.64
N GLU A 570 9.55 -30.61 -13.63
CA GLU A 570 10.68 -29.96 -12.95
C GLU A 570 10.93 -28.56 -13.55
N THR A 571 10.77 -28.38 -14.87
CA THR A 571 10.83 -27.06 -15.51
C THR A 571 9.69 -26.13 -15.04
N MET A 572 8.47 -26.66 -14.86
CA MET A 572 7.33 -25.90 -14.31
C MET A 572 7.55 -25.47 -12.84
N GLU A 573 8.15 -26.32 -12.00
CA GLU A 573 8.52 -25.97 -10.62
C GLU A 573 9.63 -24.92 -10.58
N LYS A 574 10.69 -25.12 -11.38
CA LYS A 574 11.80 -24.16 -11.54
C LYS A 574 11.26 -22.78 -11.85
N ILE A 575 10.39 -22.63 -12.84
CA ILE A 575 9.81 -21.33 -13.22
C ILE A 575 8.75 -20.78 -12.24
N GLY A 576 8.26 -21.58 -11.29
CA GLY A 576 7.53 -21.09 -10.12
C GLY A 576 6.07 -21.52 -9.97
N ILE A 577 5.69 -22.65 -10.54
CA ILE A 577 4.49 -23.39 -10.12
C ILE A 577 4.84 -24.19 -8.85
N ASP A 578 3.86 -24.44 -7.98
CA ASP A 578 3.98 -25.39 -6.87
C ASP A 578 3.80 -26.81 -7.42
N GLY A 579 4.75 -27.73 -7.16
CA GLY A 579 4.70 -29.12 -7.61
C GLY A 579 3.40 -29.84 -7.24
N ASN A 580 2.77 -29.45 -6.12
CA ASN A 580 1.48 -29.98 -5.68
C ASN A 580 0.28 -29.53 -6.54
N GLU A 581 0.41 -28.44 -7.32
CA GLU A 581 -0.59 -28.04 -8.34
C GLU A 581 -0.38 -28.78 -9.68
N ILE A 582 0.79 -29.43 -9.90
CA ILE A 582 1.11 -30.16 -11.12
C ILE A 582 0.49 -31.57 -11.08
N ARG A 583 0.07 -32.08 -12.25
CA ARG A 583 -0.37 -33.47 -12.43
C ARG A 583 0.49 -34.12 -13.53
N PRO A 584 1.42 -35.04 -13.19
CA PRO A 584 2.35 -35.62 -14.16
C PRO A 584 1.66 -36.66 -15.05
N VAL A 585 0.90 -36.18 -16.04
CA VAL A 585 0.18 -36.99 -17.04
C VAL A 585 0.23 -36.27 -18.41
N PRO A 586 0.14 -36.97 -19.57
CA PRO A 586 0.33 -36.35 -20.89
C PRO A 586 -0.56 -35.14 -21.20
N SER A 587 -1.74 -35.04 -20.57
CA SER A 587 -2.62 -33.88 -20.72
C SER A 587 -2.11 -32.62 -20.01
N MET A 588 -1.03 -32.67 -19.21
CA MET A 588 -0.43 -31.50 -18.56
C MET A 588 0.19 -30.53 -19.56
N PHE A 589 0.71 -31.04 -20.68
CA PHE A 589 1.29 -30.24 -21.77
C PHE A 589 0.26 -29.30 -22.44
N LEU A 590 -1.04 -29.60 -22.27
CA LEU A 590 -2.17 -28.78 -22.69
C LEU A 590 -2.86 -28.05 -21.53
N GLY A 591 -2.28 -28.05 -20.33
CA GLY A 591 -2.78 -27.37 -19.13
C GLY A 591 -4.10 -27.94 -18.62
N SER A 592 -4.14 -29.25 -18.35
CA SER A 592 -5.29 -29.93 -17.69
C SER A 592 -5.30 -29.80 -16.17
N PHE A 593 -4.28 -29.19 -15.58
CA PHE A 593 -4.25 -28.78 -14.18
C PHE A 593 -4.69 -27.32 -14.01
N SER A 594 -4.97 -26.94 -12.76
CA SER A 594 -5.55 -25.65 -12.40
C SER A 594 -4.58 -24.83 -11.54
N LEU A 595 -4.45 -23.55 -11.84
CA LEU A 595 -3.59 -22.61 -11.12
C LEU A 595 -4.36 -21.33 -10.77
N SER A 596 -3.86 -20.57 -9.80
CA SER A 596 -4.30 -19.18 -9.59
C SER A 596 -3.69 -18.23 -10.64
N PRO A 597 -4.35 -17.09 -10.97
CA PRO A 597 -3.74 -16.04 -11.80
C PRO A 597 -2.41 -15.50 -11.24
N PHE A 598 -2.19 -15.58 -9.93
CA PHE A 598 -0.90 -15.27 -9.28
C PHE A 598 0.18 -16.32 -9.59
N SER A 599 -0.13 -17.62 -9.49
CA SER A 599 0.81 -18.70 -9.86
C SER A 599 1.21 -18.60 -11.35
N VAL A 600 0.22 -18.30 -12.23
CA VAL A 600 0.45 -18.04 -13.65
C VAL A 600 1.33 -16.81 -13.88
N ALA A 601 1.09 -15.71 -13.15
CA ALA A 601 1.93 -14.52 -13.24
C ALA A 601 3.39 -14.81 -12.82
N GLN A 602 3.62 -15.64 -11.80
CA GLN A 602 4.97 -16.05 -11.39
C GLN A 602 5.68 -16.85 -12.48
N MET A 603 4.99 -17.82 -13.10
CA MET A 603 5.53 -18.61 -14.21
C MET A 603 5.99 -17.70 -15.36
N PHE A 604 5.11 -16.82 -15.84
CA PHE A 604 5.43 -15.94 -16.98
C PHE A 604 6.42 -14.81 -16.62
N GLN A 605 6.47 -14.36 -15.37
CA GLN A 605 7.54 -13.50 -14.86
C GLN A 605 8.89 -14.19 -15.06
N THR A 606 9.07 -15.43 -14.60
CA THR A 606 10.34 -16.14 -14.74
C THR A 606 10.72 -16.36 -16.21
N ILE A 607 9.79 -16.82 -17.05
CA ILE A 607 10.05 -17.06 -18.49
C ILE A 607 10.51 -15.76 -19.17
N THR A 608 9.78 -14.67 -18.99
CA THR A 608 10.02 -13.41 -19.73
C THR A 608 11.02 -12.46 -19.06
N ASN A 609 11.55 -12.82 -17.89
CA ASN A 609 12.73 -12.23 -17.27
C ASN A 609 14.02 -12.99 -17.63
N SER A 610 14.10 -13.52 -18.85
CA SER A 610 15.21 -14.33 -19.35
C SER A 610 15.61 -15.47 -18.38
N GLY A 611 14.64 -16.15 -17.78
CA GLY A 611 14.87 -17.29 -16.89
C GLY A 611 15.21 -16.92 -15.44
N ARG A 612 15.10 -15.64 -15.06
CA ARG A 612 15.35 -15.15 -13.70
C ARG A 612 14.05 -15.03 -12.89
N LYS A 613 13.82 -16.01 -12.01
CA LYS A 613 12.70 -16.04 -11.07
C LYS A 613 12.87 -14.96 -10.03
N ALA A 614 11.97 -13.98 -10.03
CA ALA A 614 11.82 -12.99 -8.98
C ALA A 614 10.53 -13.31 -8.21
N PRO A 615 10.59 -13.70 -6.92
CA PRO A 615 9.40 -14.04 -6.15
C PRO A 615 8.39 -12.90 -6.11
N LEU A 616 7.13 -13.17 -6.45
CA LEU A 616 6.10 -12.12 -6.49
C LEU A 616 5.88 -11.51 -5.10
N THR A 617 5.93 -10.18 -5.02
CA THR A 617 5.83 -9.43 -3.76
C THR A 617 4.97 -8.17 -3.91
N ALA A 618 4.15 -7.89 -2.91
CA ALA A 618 3.41 -6.64 -2.73
C ALA A 618 4.13 -5.65 -1.80
N LEU A 619 5.21 -6.05 -1.11
CA LEU A 619 5.82 -5.28 -0.03
C LEU A 619 7.17 -4.67 -0.44
N ARG A 620 7.37 -3.38 -0.15
CA ARG A 620 8.68 -2.71 -0.23
C ARG A 620 9.26 -2.44 1.16
N TYR A 621 8.48 -1.83 2.05
CA TYR A 621 8.90 -1.54 3.43
C TYR A 621 7.73 -1.74 4.41
N VAL A 622 8.04 -2.16 5.64
CA VAL A 622 7.14 -2.04 6.80
C VAL A 622 7.90 -1.32 7.91
N MET A 623 7.28 -0.31 8.51
CA MET A 623 7.89 0.53 9.54
C MET A 623 6.96 0.71 10.74
N ASP A 624 7.51 1.00 11.93
CA ASP A 624 6.73 1.40 13.10
C ASP A 624 6.38 2.92 13.10
N VAL A 625 5.61 3.35 14.09
CA VAL A 625 5.24 4.78 14.29
C VAL A 625 6.41 5.69 14.74
N LYS A 626 7.58 5.11 15.07
CA LYS A 626 8.79 5.85 15.47
C LYS A 626 9.75 6.07 14.28
N GLY A 627 9.53 5.36 13.17
CA GLY A 627 10.37 5.40 11.98
C GLY A 627 11.34 4.22 11.85
N ASN A 628 11.28 3.22 12.72
CA ASN A 628 12.11 2.02 12.61
C ASN A 628 11.62 1.13 11.46
N VAL A 629 12.53 0.68 10.59
CA VAL A 629 12.22 -0.27 9.52
C VAL A 629 12.19 -1.69 10.08
N LEU A 630 11.00 -2.29 10.14
CA LEU A 630 10.78 -3.67 10.58
C LEU A 630 11.02 -4.68 9.46
N TYR A 631 10.69 -4.31 8.23
CA TYR A 631 10.97 -5.09 7.03
C TYR A 631 11.37 -4.19 5.86
N ARG A 632 12.35 -4.66 5.07
CA ARG A 632 12.73 -4.09 3.78
C ARG A 632 12.84 -5.21 2.75
N SER A 633 12.10 -5.08 1.66
CA SER A 633 12.25 -5.95 0.50
C SER A 633 13.56 -5.64 -0.22
N LEU A 634 14.33 -6.69 -0.50
CA LEU A 634 15.55 -6.64 -1.31
C LEU A 634 15.29 -7.49 -2.55
N PRO A 635 15.09 -6.89 -3.75
CA PRO A 635 14.78 -7.63 -4.96
C PRO A 635 15.86 -8.68 -5.29
N ARG A 636 15.49 -9.96 -5.19
CA ARG A 636 16.35 -11.11 -5.49
C ARG A 636 15.75 -11.87 -6.67
N ALA A 637 16.42 -11.81 -7.81
CA ALA A 637 16.03 -12.52 -9.03
C ALA A 637 17.12 -13.54 -9.42
N SER A 638 16.86 -14.82 -9.14
CA SER A 638 17.78 -15.94 -9.36
C SER A 638 17.56 -16.60 -10.72
N GLN A 639 18.65 -16.93 -11.43
CA GLN A 639 18.59 -17.75 -12.64
C GLN A 639 18.14 -19.18 -12.26
N VAL A 640 17.07 -19.68 -12.87
CA VAL A 640 16.53 -21.04 -12.59
C VAL A 640 16.41 -21.93 -13.82
N VAL A 641 16.48 -21.33 -15.01
CA VAL A 641 16.55 -21.98 -16.33
C VAL A 641 17.55 -21.20 -17.20
N PRO A 642 18.11 -21.76 -18.29
CA PRO A 642 19.08 -21.05 -19.13
C PRO A 642 18.52 -19.74 -19.70
N GLU A 643 19.35 -18.70 -19.72
CA GLU A 643 18.96 -17.37 -20.23
C GLU A 643 18.53 -17.45 -21.70
N GLN A 644 19.31 -18.18 -22.50
CA GLN A 644 19.10 -18.45 -23.92
C GLN A 644 17.76 -19.14 -24.18
N ALA A 645 17.44 -20.20 -23.43
CA ALA A 645 16.21 -20.96 -23.58
C ALA A 645 14.96 -20.10 -23.28
N ALA A 646 15.02 -19.32 -22.20
CA ALA A 646 13.95 -18.40 -21.80
C ALA A 646 13.79 -17.21 -22.77
N TRP A 647 14.89 -16.70 -23.30
CA TRP A 647 14.90 -15.67 -24.34
C TRP A 647 14.27 -16.18 -25.64
N LEU A 648 14.66 -17.38 -26.12
CA LEU A 648 14.11 -18.00 -27.32
C LEU A 648 12.61 -18.32 -27.16
N THR A 649 12.19 -18.78 -25.97
CA THR A 649 10.78 -18.96 -25.62
C THR A 649 10.00 -17.64 -25.67
N THR A 650 10.59 -16.56 -25.15
CA THR A 650 9.99 -15.21 -25.18
C THR A 650 9.94 -14.65 -26.60
N TYR A 651 10.94 -14.90 -27.44
CA TYR A 651 10.93 -14.58 -28.87
C TYR A 651 9.80 -15.33 -29.60
N ALA A 652 9.61 -16.63 -29.36
CA ALA A 652 8.50 -17.39 -29.91
C ALA A 652 7.13 -16.89 -29.41
N MET A 653 7.04 -16.37 -28.18
CA MET A 653 5.86 -15.64 -27.70
C MET A 653 5.63 -14.29 -28.39
N LYS A 654 6.67 -13.56 -28.82
CA LYS A 654 6.54 -12.39 -29.71
C LYS A 654 5.98 -12.81 -31.07
N MET A 655 6.44 -13.93 -31.65
CA MET A 655 5.85 -14.50 -32.87
C MET A 655 4.38 -14.91 -32.66
N GLY A 656 4.01 -15.35 -31.46
CA GLY A 656 2.63 -15.59 -31.03
C GLY A 656 1.73 -14.35 -31.06
N VAL A 657 2.28 -13.14 -30.85
CA VAL A 657 1.56 -11.87 -30.95
C VAL A 657 1.73 -11.20 -32.33
N LEU A 658 2.78 -11.50 -33.09
CA LEU A 658 2.99 -10.98 -34.45
C LEU A 658 2.06 -11.66 -35.48
N GLN A 659 2.05 -12.98 -35.51
CA GLN A 659 1.35 -13.78 -36.53
C GLN A 659 0.45 -14.88 -35.95
N GLY A 660 0.58 -15.15 -34.65
CA GLY A 660 -0.09 -16.25 -33.97
C GLY A 660 -1.44 -15.89 -33.34
N THR A 661 -1.79 -16.61 -32.27
CA THR A 661 -3.07 -16.44 -31.55
C THR A 661 -3.29 -15.06 -30.92
N GLY A 662 -2.23 -14.27 -30.72
CA GLY A 662 -2.28 -12.89 -30.20
C GLY A 662 -2.36 -11.80 -31.26
N ARG A 663 -2.37 -12.14 -32.56
CA ARG A 663 -2.23 -11.20 -33.70
C ARG A 663 -3.19 -10.01 -33.73
N HIS A 664 -4.29 -10.06 -32.99
CA HIS A 664 -5.21 -8.93 -32.84
C HIS A 664 -4.48 -7.67 -32.33
N LEU A 665 -3.54 -7.81 -31.40
CA LEU A 665 -2.82 -6.68 -30.79
C LEU A 665 -1.94 -5.90 -31.78
N GLN A 666 -1.59 -6.48 -32.95
CA GLN A 666 -0.82 -5.78 -33.99
C GLN A 666 -1.58 -4.59 -34.59
N GLN A 667 -2.91 -4.57 -34.51
CA GLN A 667 -3.73 -3.46 -35.03
C GLN A 667 -3.52 -2.14 -34.28
N SER A 668 -2.95 -2.16 -33.06
CA SER A 668 -2.72 -0.97 -32.23
C SER A 668 -1.33 -0.89 -31.61
N PHE A 669 -0.62 -2.02 -31.46
CA PHE A 669 0.61 -2.12 -30.66
C PHE A 669 1.76 -2.83 -31.38
N SER A 670 1.78 -2.83 -32.72
CA SER A 670 2.86 -3.42 -33.52
C SER A 670 4.24 -2.87 -33.14
N TRP A 671 4.34 -1.55 -32.96
CA TRP A 671 5.54 -0.82 -32.52
C TRP A 671 6.09 -1.29 -31.15
N ALA A 672 5.22 -1.71 -30.23
CA ALA A 672 5.61 -2.12 -28.89
C ALA A 672 6.27 -3.52 -28.85
N ALA A 673 6.21 -4.27 -29.96
CA ALA A 673 6.83 -5.58 -30.14
C ALA A 673 6.51 -6.58 -29.00
N LEU A 674 5.27 -6.56 -28.51
CA LEU A 674 4.78 -7.32 -27.36
C LEU A 674 5.00 -8.83 -27.49
N ALA A 675 5.17 -9.50 -26.34
CA ALA A 675 5.06 -10.96 -26.23
C ALA A 675 3.73 -11.34 -25.55
N GLY A 676 3.27 -12.57 -25.76
CA GLY A 676 2.09 -13.03 -25.05
C GLY A 676 1.65 -14.44 -25.41
N LYS A 677 0.73 -14.98 -24.59
CA LYS A 677 0.17 -16.32 -24.77
C LYS A 677 -1.32 -16.34 -24.43
N THR A 678 -2.11 -16.91 -25.35
CA THR A 678 -3.51 -17.26 -25.12
C THR A 678 -3.65 -18.58 -24.35
N GLY A 679 -4.63 -18.66 -23.48
CA GLY A 679 -5.13 -19.92 -22.93
C GLY A 679 -6.65 -20.01 -23.10
N THR A 680 -7.12 -21.23 -23.28
CA THR A 680 -8.55 -21.58 -23.33
C THR A 680 -8.64 -22.96 -22.69
N SER A 681 -9.52 -23.14 -21.69
CA SER A 681 -9.78 -24.45 -21.10
C SER A 681 -10.84 -25.24 -21.91
N ASN A 682 -11.09 -26.49 -21.52
CA ASN A 682 -12.12 -27.31 -22.17
C ASN A 682 -13.51 -26.65 -22.08
N ASP A 683 -14.36 -26.91 -23.06
CA ASP A 683 -15.70 -26.32 -23.23
C ASP A 683 -15.75 -24.77 -23.18
N THR A 684 -14.62 -24.07 -23.36
CA THR A 684 -14.50 -22.61 -23.18
C THR A 684 -14.94 -22.11 -21.80
N ARG A 685 -14.67 -22.87 -20.73
CA ARG A 685 -15.01 -22.48 -19.34
C ARG A 685 -14.19 -21.30 -18.84
N ASP A 686 -12.93 -21.22 -19.25
CA ASP A 686 -11.96 -20.19 -18.87
C ASP A 686 -11.25 -19.62 -20.11
N SER A 687 -11.32 -18.31 -20.26
CA SER A 687 -10.58 -17.51 -21.25
C SER A 687 -9.38 -16.88 -20.53
N TRP A 688 -8.17 -17.16 -21.02
CA TRP A 688 -6.93 -16.66 -20.43
C TRP A 688 -6.10 -15.89 -21.45
N PHE A 689 -5.41 -14.84 -20.97
CA PHE A 689 -4.33 -14.21 -21.70
C PHE A 689 -3.23 -13.78 -20.74
N VAL A 690 -1.97 -14.01 -21.14
CA VAL A 690 -0.82 -13.35 -20.53
C VAL A 690 -0.15 -12.48 -21.58
N GLY A 691 -0.10 -11.18 -21.33
CA GLY A 691 0.57 -10.20 -22.17
C GLY A 691 1.80 -9.63 -21.47
N VAL A 692 2.86 -9.38 -22.25
CA VAL A 692 4.13 -8.88 -21.73
C VAL A 692 4.64 -7.75 -22.62
N ASP A 693 4.96 -6.62 -22.00
CA ASP A 693 5.63 -5.47 -22.60
C ASP A 693 7.03 -5.28 -21.97
N GLY A 694 7.72 -4.17 -22.24
CA GLY A 694 9.04 -3.90 -21.66
C GLY A 694 9.08 -3.98 -20.12
N ARG A 695 7.98 -3.59 -19.48
CA ARG A 695 7.84 -3.28 -18.06
C ARG A 695 7.18 -4.36 -17.24
N GLU A 696 6.08 -4.93 -17.75
CA GLU A 696 5.13 -5.72 -16.95
C GLU A 696 4.68 -7.01 -17.65
N VAL A 697 4.46 -8.03 -16.81
CA VAL A 697 3.75 -9.26 -17.16
C VAL A 697 2.34 -9.14 -16.60
N THR A 698 1.34 -9.08 -17.47
CA THR A 698 -0.08 -8.97 -17.11
C THR A 698 -0.79 -10.27 -17.40
N THR A 699 -1.19 -10.98 -16.34
CA THR A 699 -2.04 -12.18 -16.41
C THR A 699 -3.50 -11.80 -16.24
N LEU A 700 -4.35 -12.29 -17.14
CA LEU A 700 -5.79 -12.07 -17.15
C LEU A 700 -6.55 -13.39 -17.34
N TRP A 701 -7.56 -13.60 -16.49
CA TRP A 701 -8.56 -14.67 -16.59
C TRP A 701 -9.95 -14.04 -16.71
N VAL A 702 -10.79 -14.58 -17.59
CA VAL A 702 -12.22 -14.30 -17.70
C VAL A 702 -12.97 -15.63 -17.71
N GLY A 703 -13.95 -15.80 -16.82
CA GLY A 703 -14.67 -17.06 -16.63
C GLY A 703 -15.95 -16.90 -15.82
N ARG A 704 -16.63 -18.01 -15.51
CA ARG A 704 -17.82 -18.04 -14.64
C ARG A 704 -17.53 -18.77 -13.33
N ASP A 705 -18.01 -18.24 -12.21
CA ASP A 705 -17.80 -18.83 -10.88
C ASP A 705 -18.32 -20.28 -10.78
N ASN A 706 -19.48 -20.55 -11.40
CA ASN A 706 -20.12 -21.86 -11.49
C ASN A 706 -19.48 -22.84 -12.50
N ASN A 707 -18.31 -22.52 -13.05
CA ASN A 707 -17.57 -23.31 -14.05
C ASN A 707 -18.34 -23.65 -15.35
N LYS A 708 -19.47 -22.99 -15.63
CA LYS A 708 -20.18 -23.16 -16.92
C LYS A 708 -19.40 -22.50 -18.07
N PRO A 709 -19.52 -23.02 -19.32
CA PRO A 709 -18.97 -22.40 -20.52
C PRO A 709 -19.22 -20.89 -20.63
N THR A 710 -18.21 -20.17 -21.11
CA THR A 710 -18.31 -18.74 -21.47
C THR A 710 -18.55 -18.50 -22.96
N GLN A 711 -18.25 -19.49 -23.82
CA GLN A 711 -18.14 -19.30 -25.28
C GLN A 711 -16.98 -18.35 -25.69
N LEU A 712 -16.06 -18.03 -24.78
CA LEU A 712 -14.88 -17.20 -25.02
C LEU A 712 -13.60 -18.05 -25.10
N THR A 713 -12.79 -17.78 -26.12
CA THR A 713 -11.39 -18.21 -26.16
C THR A 713 -10.51 -17.17 -25.49
N GLY A 714 -9.25 -17.47 -25.20
CA GLY A 714 -8.27 -16.47 -24.73
C GLY A 714 -8.20 -15.22 -25.62
N ALA A 715 -8.35 -15.37 -26.94
CA ALA A 715 -8.31 -14.28 -27.91
C ALA A 715 -9.62 -13.47 -28.04
N SER A 716 -10.76 -14.01 -27.59
CA SER A 716 -12.07 -13.33 -27.64
C SER A 716 -12.59 -12.83 -26.29
N GLY A 717 -11.96 -13.21 -25.18
CA GLY A 717 -12.25 -12.72 -23.82
C GLY A 717 -11.07 -11.98 -23.21
N ALA A 718 -10.19 -12.67 -22.46
CA ALA A 718 -9.11 -12.06 -21.68
C ALA A 718 -8.16 -11.15 -22.49
N LEU A 719 -7.84 -11.47 -23.76
CA LEU A 719 -7.05 -10.61 -24.64
C LEU A 719 -7.71 -9.23 -24.85
N ARG A 720 -9.04 -9.15 -24.85
CA ARG A 720 -9.79 -7.89 -25.00
C ARG A 720 -9.67 -6.98 -23.79
N VAL A 721 -9.68 -7.58 -22.59
CA VAL A 721 -9.40 -6.83 -21.35
C VAL A 721 -7.95 -6.32 -21.35
N TYR A 722 -7.01 -7.10 -21.88
CA TYR A 722 -5.60 -6.67 -22.03
C TYR A 722 -5.43 -5.54 -23.07
N GLU A 723 -6.08 -5.65 -24.23
CA GLU A 723 -6.16 -4.60 -25.25
C GLU A 723 -6.68 -3.28 -24.65
N GLN A 724 -7.80 -3.32 -23.93
CA GLN A 724 -8.38 -2.15 -23.26
C GLN A 724 -7.49 -1.59 -22.14
N TYR A 725 -6.68 -2.42 -21.48
CA TYR A 725 -5.69 -1.97 -20.50
C TYR A 725 -4.51 -1.25 -21.18
N LEU A 726 -3.94 -1.81 -22.25
CA LEU A 726 -2.85 -1.17 -22.99
C LEU A 726 -3.28 0.14 -23.66
N LEU A 727 -4.50 0.25 -24.18
CA LEU A 727 -5.05 1.51 -24.71
C LEU A 727 -5.08 2.64 -23.66
N ARG A 728 -5.10 2.30 -22.36
CA ARG A 728 -5.24 3.25 -21.23
C ARG A 728 -3.94 3.54 -20.49
N ARG A 729 -3.00 2.57 -20.43
CA ARG A 729 -1.66 2.78 -19.83
C ARG A 729 -0.60 3.22 -20.85
N GLN A 730 -0.77 2.81 -22.11
CA GLN A 730 0.28 2.68 -23.14
C GLN A 730 1.36 1.65 -22.76
N PRO A 731 1.74 0.74 -23.67
CA PRO A 731 2.82 -0.22 -23.42
C PRO A 731 4.21 0.43 -23.51
N GLU A 732 5.19 -0.14 -22.81
CA GLU A 732 6.61 0.11 -23.04
C GLU A 732 7.15 -0.93 -24.04
N MET A 733 8.04 -0.54 -24.95
CA MET A 733 8.55 -1.45 -25.99
C MET A 733 9.27 -2.65 -25.37
N LEU A 734 8.87 -3.89 -25.73
CA LEU A 734 9.55 -5.10 -25.27
C LEU A 734 10.88 -5.30 -25.99
N GLN A 735 11.90 -4.58 -25.51
CA GLN A 735 13.29 -4.83 -25.85
C GLN A 735 13.75 -6.14 -25.21
N LEU A 736 14.40 -6.99 -26.01
CA LEU A 736 15.03 -8.23 -25.56
C LEU A 736 16.54 -8.12 -25.87
N PRO A 737 17.40 -7.75 -24.89
CA PRO A 737 18.85 -7.77 -25.06
C PRO A 737 19.31 -9.16 -25.51
N TRP A 738 20.28 -9.25 -26.42
CA TRP A 738 20.75 -10.53 -26.96
C TRP A 738 21.69 -11.23 -25.97
N PRO A 739 21.37 -12.44 -25.48
CA PRO A 739 22.24 -13.22 -24.61
C PRO A 739 23.49 -13.69 -25.36
N GLN A 740 24.54 -14.00 -24.59
CA GLN A 740 25.73 -14.64 -25.16
C GLN A 740 25.37 -15.95 -25.87
N ASN A 741 26.03 -16.23 -26.99
CA ASN A 741 25.84 -17.42 -27.82
C ASN A 741 24.45 -17.55 -28.49
N ILE A 742 23.61 -16.52 -28.52
CA ILE A 742 22.52 -16.46 -29.51
C ILE A 742 23.05 -15.89 -30.82
N LYS A 743 22.79 -16.58 -31.94
CA LYS A 743 23.09 -16.11 -33.30
C LYS A 743 21.85 -16.20 -34.19
N THR A 744 21.79 -15.38 -35.24
CA THR A 744 20.73 -15.46 -36.27
C THR A 744 21.18 -16.36 -37.41
N MET A 745 20.43 -17.42 -37.70
CA MET A 745 20.66 -18.31 -38.84
C MET A 745 19.55 -18.17 -39.89
N GLY A 746 19.87 -18.48 -41.14
CA GLY A 746 18.91 -18.55 -42.24
C GLY A 746 18.28 -19.92 -42.36
N PHE A 747 17.01 -19.98 -42.74
CA PHE A 747 16.29 -21.21 -43.03
C PHE A 747 15.34 -21.00 -44.22
N ASP A 748 15.13 -22.07 -44.99
CA ASP A 748 14.16 -22.13 -46.08
C ASP A 748 13.05 -23.13 -45.74
N HIS A 749 11.86 -22.92 -46.29
CA HIS A 749 10.74 -23.84 -46.14
C HIS A 749 10.90 -25.10 -46.99
N ASN A 750 10.65 -26.28 -46.39
CA ASN A 750 10.52 -27.52 -47.15
C ASN A 750 9.08 -27.72 -47.66
N ASP A 751 8.88 -28.58 -48.66
CA ASP A 751 7.57 -28.88 -49.26
C ASP A 751 6.54 -29.46 -48.28
N GLN A 752 6.98 -29.93 -47.11
CA GLN A 752 6.16 -30.61 -46.10
C GLN A 752 5.71 -29.68 -44.95
N GLY A 753 6.25 -28.45 -44.90
CA GLY A 753 5.93 -27.39 -43.93
C GLY A 753 7.02 -27.09 -42.88
N GLY A 754 8.07 -27.91 -42.81
CA GLY A 754 9.23 -27.74 -41.94
C GLY A 754 10.21 -26.64 -42.41
N LEU A 755 11.40 -26.61 -41.80
CA LEU A 755 12.49 -25.69 -42.15
C LEU A 755 13.83 -26.44 -42.30
N SER A 756 14.62 -26.06 -43.30
CA SER A 756 16.00 -26.52 -43.51
C SER A 756 17.00 -25.37 -43.43
N LEU A 757 18.18 -25.62 -42.86
CA LEU A 757 19.24 -24.62 -42.66
C LEU A 757 19.77 -24.07 -44.00
N ASN A 758 19.60 -22.78 -44.25
CA ASN A 758 20.15 -22.08 -45.41
C ASN A 758 21.27 -21.12 -44.99
N CYS A 759 22.47 -21.41 -45.48
CA CYS A 759 23.70 -20.66 -45.20
C CYS A 759 24.07 -19.65 -46.30
N GLN A 760 23.19 -19.41 -47.28
CA GLN A 760 23.38 -18.48 -48.39
C GLN A 760 22.87 -17.06 -48.06
N ARG A 761 23.07 -16.11 -48.98
CA ARG A 761 22.81 -14.67 -48.73
C ARG A 761 21.32 -14.29 -48.60
N GLN A 762 20.39 -15.10 -49.09
CA GLN A 762 18.94 -14.84 -49.05
C GLN A 762 18.13 -16.10 -48.65
N PRO A 763 17.91 -16.32 -47.34
CA PRO A 763 17.01 -17.36 -46.84
C PRO A 763 15.56 -16.85 -46.70
N ASP A 764 14.57 -17.75 -46.76
CA ASP A 764 13.14 -17.41 -46.59
C ASP A 764 12.86 -16.74 -45.23
N ILE A 765 13.43 -17.31 -44.16
CA ILE A 765 13.26 -16.84 -42.78
C ILE A 765 14.61 -16.79 -42.06
N LYS A 766 14.72 -15.83 -41.13
CA LYS A 766 15.86 -15.70 -40.23
C LYS A 766 15.39 -15.92 -38.80
N LEU A 767 15.93 -16.92 -38.12
CA LEU A 767 15.57 -17.30 -36.75
C LEU A 767 16.79 -17.25 -35.84
N PRO A 768 16.64 -16.80 -34.58
CA PRO A 768 17.69 -16.91 -33.58
C PRO A 768 17.81 -18.36 -33.08
N VAL A 769 19.04 -18.82 -32.92
CA VAL A 769 19.41 -20.14 -32.37
C VAL A 769 20.44 -19.97 -31.26
N TRP A 770 20.52 -20.94 -30.34
CA TRP A 770 21.56 -20.99 -29.33
C TRP A 770 22.77 -21.77 -29.88
N ASP A 771 23.78 -21.03 -30.34
CA ASP A 771 24.99 -21.58 -30.96
C ASP A 771 26.07 -21.94 -29.93
N ARG A 772 25.76 -22.92 -29.08
CA ARG A 772 26.69 -23.42 -28.05
C ARG A 772 27.89 -24.09 -28.71
N GLY A 773 29.06 -23.46 -28.60
CA GLY A 773 30.32 -23.99 -29.16
C GLY A 773 30.50 -23.81 -30.67
N ASN A 774 29.81 -22.82 -31.28
CA ASN A 774 29.88 -22.52 -32.72
C ASN A 774 29.42 -23.67 -33.66
N GLN A 775 28.59 -24.60 -33.18
CA GLN A 775 28.08 -25.72 -33.98
C GLN A 775 27.28 -25.30 -35.21
N TRP A 776 26.41 -24.30 -35.11
CA TRP A 776 25.59 -23.82 -36.24
C TRP A 776 26.45 -23.14 -37.29
N GLN A 777 27.45 -22.37 -36.84
CA GLN A 777 28.46 -21.82 -37.74
C GLN A 777 29.29 -22.92 -38.42
N GLN A 778 29.75 -23.93 -37.67
CA GLN A 778 30.47 -25.08 -38.24
C GLN A 778 29.61 -25.90 -39.22
N ARG A 779 28.29 -26.03 -38.98
CA ARG A 779 27.35 -26.67 -39.94
C ARG A 779 27.36 -25.91 -41.27
N CYS A 780 27.30 -24.57 -41.24
CA CYS A 780 27.38 -23.73 -42.44
C CYS A 780 28.76 -23.73 -43.11
N GLU A 781 29.86 -23.73 -42.35
CA GLU A 781 31.22 -23.84 -42.90
C GLU A 781 31.44 -25.19 -43.60
N LYS A 782 30.89 -26.28 -43.05
CA LYS A 782 30.90 -27.61 -43.67
C LYS A 782 30.02 -27.67 -44.93
N SER A 783 28.89 -26.97 -44.97
CA SER A 783 27.99 -26.96 -46.13
C SER A 783 28.45 -26.05 -47.28
N LYS A 784 29.45 -25.17 -47.09
CA LYS A 784 30.08 -24.46 -48.21
C LYS A 784 30.77 -25.46 -49.15
N THR A 785 30.47 -25.40 -50.44
CA THR A 785 31.22 -26.11 -51.49
C THR A 785 32.68 -25.63 -51.54
N TRP A 786 33.59 -26.40 -52.15
CA TRP A 786 35.00 -26.00 -52.30
C TRP A 786 35.16 -24.60 -52.92
N PHE A 787 34.41 -24.32 -53.99
CA PHE A 787 34.43 -23.03 -54.69
C PHE A 787 33.99 -21.87 -53.76
N GLN A 788 32.95 -22.08 -52.95
CA GLN A 788 32.46 -21.10 -51.96
C GLN A 788 33.41 -20.88 -50.77
N ARG A 789 34.41 -21.74 -50.56
CA ARG A 789 35.47 -21.53 -49.55
C ARG A 789 36.68 -20.77 -50.09
N VAL A 790 36.85 -20.73 -51.42
CA VAL A 790 37.96 -20.05 -52.10
C VAL A 790 37.60 -18.60 -52.45
N PHE A 791 36.32 -18.30 -52.70
CA PHE A 791 35.84 -17.00 -53.17
C PHE A 791 34.86 -16.30 -52.20
N ASP A 792 35.12 -16.32 -50.89
CA ASP A 792 34.39 -15.50 -49.92
C ASP A 792 34.71 -14.00 -50.11
N TRP A 793 33.83 -13.29 -50.84
CA TRP A 793 33.71 -11.83 -50.95
C TRP A 793 32.28 -11.43 -50.56
#